data_AF-A0A0F9F6P4-F1
#
_entry.id   AF-A0A0F9F6P4-F1
#
_cell.length_a   1.000
_cell.length_b   1.000
_cell.length_c   1.000
_cell.angle_alpha   90.00
_cell.angle_beta   90.00
_cell.angle_gamma   90.00
#
_symmetry.space_group_name_H-M   'P 1'
#
loop_
_entity.id
_entity.type
_entity.pdbx_description
1 polymer ?
#
loop_
_entity_poly.entity_id
_entity_poly.type
_entity_poly.pdbx_seq_one_letter_code
_entity_poly.pdbx_strand_id
1 'polypeptide(L)'
;RGKIGPPTLGQIDKAAKMSFFDRLNTEVLDAVYPIKEAAIRGARKEGIEPDLSPYKSMRRLAGIRGTIEAIHTKGAPAFSKKEGGLIFATNKGLNEIFRPAAGDLDGISLYFVGRRAQELLKQGRERLFTPAEIKEMVALGEKNPAFKQIWKDYREYDEARLAFMVQAEVLSSEAAARILAMNRDHVPFWRMIEGEEGFRVIKGGLFKRLKGAEANIAEVLETIYRNDVMMNTIAITNLAKVKVYNMIEELGLSDIATRMKRPPEGVRIADEKIARLLEESGAVKPGQSVQAFTFNKQFAENVDMIFRNGKREFWEIHDPIFFKAVTEYSPKSYGLALKTLGGFKMVLTRGVTLSPDFMAVNLIRDTQTAFVQSEASFIPGWSSARGMVSRILKDDNYWQAMLNGAGFATLYKGEVGAGRNLRNFYISRGINYNKVLDAPRKIAGAAEAISSAFELSARLEEFRRLRVRGASLEEAAFGFREVSTDFAMRGQSDVVRFFTTGGPFLNAGMQGLARGVRAAKSNPARLALKSLTVFTLPTLALYYYNRNDPRYKALPDWMRDLHWVIFTPGSDEPFLIPRGFEYGALFAAVPERMMEFIETLHGKQFADRMLAIVVDQLRLDPIPQALNPLLEQATNETFFTGAPIVPEDLVDVRPSEQFRPWTSETMIALARAMREETGVEMSPQRAEALIRGYFGTLG
;
A
#
# COMPACT_ATOMS: atom_id res chain seq x y z
N ARG A 1 32.28 35.26 4.23
CA ARG A 1 32.17 34.61 2.91
C ARG A 1 33.20 33.48 2.83
N GLY A 2 32.82 32.27 3.21
CA GLY A 2 33.53 31.04 2.85
C GLY A 2 32.49 30.14 2.20
N LYS A 3 32.70 29.75 0.93
CA LYS A 3 31.83 28.79 0.25
C LYS A 3 32.08 27.42 0.88
N ILE A 4 31.27 27.03 1.85
CA ILE A 4 31.21 25.65 2.30
C ILE A 4 30.41 24.91 1.22
N GLY A 5 31.09 24.10 0.41
CA GLY A 5 30.43 23.18 -0.52
C GLY A 5 29.63 22.11 0.25
N PRO A 6 28.81 21.31 -0.45
CA PRO A 6 28.11 20.19 0.19
C PRO A 6 29.13 19.30 0.92
N PRO A 7 28.84 18.85 2.15
CA PRO A 7 29.79 18.07 2.95
C PRO A 7 30.21 16.81 2.20
N THR A 8 31.52 16.55 2.17
CA THR A 8 32.08 15.31 1.61
C THR A 8 31.67 14.10 2.45
N LEU A 9 31.59 12.91 1.84
CA LEU A 9 31.25 11.63 2.49
C LEU A 9 31.95 11.42 3.85
N GLY A 10 33.24 11.76 3.95
CA GLY A 10 34.03 11.62 5.19
C GLY A 10 33.71 12.58 6.34
N GLN A 11 32.98 13.68 6.09
CA GLN A 11 32.53 14.61 7.14
C GLN A 11 31.16 14.23 7.70
N ILE A 12 30.38 13.44 6.96
CA ILE A 12 29.12 12.83 7.40
C ILE A 12 29.39 11.57 8.24
N ASP A 13 30.56 10.94 8.05
CA ASP A 13 30.96 9.68 8.71
C ASP A 13 31.05 9.70 10.24
N LYS A 14 31.19 10.88 10.86
CA LYS A 14 31.26 11.05 12.34
C LYS A 14 29.94 11.50 12.99
N ALA A 15 28.95 11.94 12.22
CA ALA A 15 27.76 12.62 12.77
C ALA A 15 26.62 11.65 13.13
N ALA A 16 26.46 10.54 12.41
CA ALA A 16 25.42 9.57 12.69
C ALA A 16 25.98 8.45 13.58
N LYS A 17 25.48 8.34 14.82
CA LYS A 17 25.73 7.22 15.75
C LYS A 17 25.10 5.90 15.25
N MET A 18 25.13 5.64 13.94
CA MET A 18 24.56 4.49 13.27
C MET A 18 25.64 3.45 12.97
N SER A 19 25.29 2.17 13.06
CA SER A 19 26.20 1.12 12.61
C SER A 19 26.42 1.21 11.09
N PHE A 20 27.42 0.50 10.57
CA PHE A 20 27.64 0.39 9.13
C PHE A 20 26.40 -0.14 8.40
N PHE A 21 25.75 -1.17 8.95
CA PHE A 21 24.56 -1.78 8.35
C PHE A 21 23.35 -0.85 8.37
N ASP A 22 23.17 -0.06 9.43
CA ASP A 22 22.05 0.88 9.53
C ASP A 22 22.22 2.05 8.55
N ARG A 23 23.47 2.50 8.34
CA ARG A 23 23.79 3.50 7.31
C ARG A 23 23.53 2.95 5.91
N LEU A 24 24.02 1.75 5.62
CA LEU A 24 23.77 1.10 4.34
C LEU A 24 22.26 0.95 4.08
N ASN A 25 21.50 0.50 5.07
CA ASN A 25 20.04 0.40 4.96
C ASN A 25 19.39 1.76 4.71
N THR A 26 19.84 2.82 5.40
CA THR A 26 19.32 4.19 5.23
C THR A 26 19.62 4.75 3.84
N GLU A 27 20.85 4.58 3.36
CA GLU A 27 21.30 5.14 2.10
C GLU A 27 20.75 4.39 0.89
N VAL A 28 20.54 3.09 1.01
CA VAL A 28 20.21 2.21 -0.11
C VAL A 28 18.72 1.86 -0.15
N LEU A 29 18.11 1.55 1.00
CA LEU A 29 16.81 0.87 1.06
C LEU A 29 15.71 1.76 1.65
N ASP A 30 15.97 2.43 2.77
CA ASP A 30 14.92 3.07 3.55
C ASP A 30 15.34 4.44 4.08
N ALA A 31 14.93 5.49 3.35
CA ALA A 31 15.29 6.85 3.67
C ALA A 31 14.74 7.35 5.02
N VAL A 32 13.68 6.72 5.56
CA VAL A 32 13.09 7.09 6.86
C VAL A 32 13.54 6.18 8.00
N TYR A 33 14.43 5.22 7.73
CA TYR A 33 15.01 4.32 8.74
C TYR A 33 15.65 5.00 9.96
N PRO A 34 16.30 6.19 9.84
CA PRO A 34 16.86 6.89 11.00
C PRO A 34 15.86 7.17 12.11
N ILE A 35 14.56 7.33 11.77
CA ILE A 35 13.49 7.53 12.74
C ILE A 35 13.23 6.25 13.54
N LYS A 36 13.29 5.08 12.88
CA LYS A 36 13.17 3.77 13.52
C LYS A 36 14.34 3.53 14.48
N GLU A 37 15.56 3.82 14.04
CA GLU A 37 16.76 3.67 14.86
C GLU A 37 16.74 4.59 16.07
N ALA A 38 16.27 5.84 15.91
CA ALA A 38 16.09 6.76 17.03
C ALA A 38 15.12 6.19 18.09
N ALA A 39 13.98 5.63 17.66
CA ALA A 39 13.01 4.99 18.55
C ALA A 39 13.62 3.81 19.31
N ILE A 40 14.29 2.89 18.60
CA ILE A 40 14.93 1.70 19.19
C ILE A 40 16.03 2.11 20.16
N ARG A 41 16.88 3.05 19.76
CA ARG A 41 18.01 3.54 20.57
C ARG A 41 17.51 4.22 21.84
N GLY A 42 16.48 5.07 21.74
CA GLY A 42 15.90 5.76 22.90
C GLY A 42 15.22 4.78 23.86
N ALA A 43 14.36 3.90 23.35
CA ALA A 43 13.67 2.90 24.15
C ALA A 43 14.64 1.96 24.89
N ARG A 44 15.73 1.56 24.24
CA ARG A 44 16.79 0.76 24.87
C ARG A 44 17.49 1.48 26.03
N LYS A 45 17.67 2.80 25.95
CA LYS A 45 18.26 3.59 27.05
C LYS A 45 17.33 3.64 28.26
N GLU A 46 16.03 3.74 28.00
CA GLU A 46 14.99 3.80 29.03
C GLU A 46 14.54 2.42 29.53
N GLY A 47 15.02 1.32 28.92
CA GLY A 47 14.64 -0.04 29.28
C GLY A 47 13.18 -0.40 28.94
N ILE A 48 12.59 0.25 27.94
CA ILE A 48 11.21 0.03 27.48
C ILE A 48 11.16 -0.57 26.08
N GLU A 49 10.01 -1.11 25.70
CA GLU A 49 9.77 -1.55 24.33
C GLU A 49 9.70 -0.35 23.36
N PRO A 50 10.31 -0.45 22.17
CA PRO A 50 10.34 0.67 21.23
C PRO A 50 8.97 0.92 20.58
N ASP A 51 8.45 2.15 20.73
CA ASP A 51 7.32 2.60 19.92
C ASP A 51 7.77 2.96 18.50
N LEU A 52 7.32 2.16 17.53
CA LEU A 52 7.60 2.38 16.11
C LEU A 52 6.51 3.20 15.40
N SER A 53 5.51 3.72 16.12
CA SER A 53 4.45 4.55 15.56
C SER A 53 4.95 5.80 14.80
N PRO A 54 6.05 6.48 15.20
CA PRO A 54 6.58 7.62 14.44
C PRO A 54 7.11 7.19 13.07
N TYR A 55 7.92 6.13 13.05
CA TYR A 55 8.46 5.54 11.81
C TYR A 55 7.34 5.05 10.87
N LYS A 56 6.37 4.28 11.41
CA LYS A 56 5.22 3.79 10.64
C LYS A 56 4.39 4.93 10.05
N SER A 57 4.22 6.05 10.78
CA SER A 57 3.46 7.21 10.31
C SER A 57 4.19 7.94 9.18
N MET A 58 5.50 8.15 9.30
CA MET A 58 6.31 8.75 8.24
C MET A 58 6.34 7.89 6.96
N ARG A 59 6.39 6.56 7.11
CA ARG A 59 6.29 5.61 5.99
C ARG A 59 4.99 5.72 5.20
N ARG A 60 3.86 5.95 5.88
CA ARG A 60 2.54 6.05 5.24
C ARG A 60 2.34 7.35 4.45
N LEU A 61 3.15 8.40 4.70
CA LEU A 61 3.11 9.64 3.90
C LEU A 61 3.40 9.39 2.41
N ALA A 62 4.08 8.31 2.05
CA ALA A 62 4.26 7.90 0.67
C ALA A 62 2.91 7.66 -0.07
N GLY A 63 1.85 7.30 0.67
CA GLY A 63 0.50 7.07 0.16
C GLY A 63 -0.43 8.27 0.23
N ILE A 64 0.06 9.46 0.61
CA ILE A 64 -0.77 10.65 0.85
C ILE A 64 -1.66 11.03 -0.34
N ARG A 65 -1.23 10.75 -1.57
CA ARG A 65 -2.05 11.01 -2.77
C ARG A 65 -3.33 10.15 -2.80
N GLY A 66 -3.23 8.88 -2.43
CA GLY A 66 -4.39 8.00 -2.30
C GLY A 66 -5.28 8.41 -1.13
N THR A 67 -4.70 8.93 -0.05
CA THR A 67 -5.46 9.54 1.05
C THR A 67 -6.28 10.74 0.57
N ILE A 68 -5.69 11.66 -0.20
CA ILE A 68 -6.39 12.82 -0.75
C ILE A 68 -7.50 12.41 -1.72
N GLU A 69 -7.27 11.41 -2.58
CA GLU A 69 -8.30 10.87 -3.46
C GLU A 69 -9.48 10.29 -2.67
N ALA A 70 -9.19 9.54 -1.60
CA ALA A 70 -10.20 9.01 -0.70
C ALA A 70 -11.01 10.13 -0.05
N ILE A 71 -10.35 11.19 0.43
CA ILE A 71 -10.99 12.36 1.04
C ILE A 71 -11.92 13.07 0.05
N HIS A 72 -11.45 13.35 -1.17
CA HIS A 72 -12.27 13.99 -2.20
C HIS A 72 -13.47 13.13 -2.62
N THR A 73 -13.36 11.80 -2.52
CA THR A 73 -14.40 10.87 -2.95
C THR A 73 -15.42 10.56 -1.87
N LYS A 74 -14.99 10.36 -0.62
CA LYS A 74 -15.82 9.80 0.44
C LYS A 74 -16.19 10.78 1.55
N GLY A 75 -15.40 11.83 1.80
CA GLY A 75 -15.68 12.77 2.87
C GLY A 75 -14.42 13.33 3.51
N ALA A 76 -14.58 14.38 4.31
CA ALA A 76 -13.46 14.96 5.07
C ALA A 76 -12.86 13.91 6.02
N PRO A 77 -11.54 13.93 6.27
CA PRO A 77 -10.93 13.03 7.25
C PRO A 77 -11.30 13.45 8.68
N ALA A 78 -11.25 12.51 9.61
CA ALA A 78 -11.25 12.73 11.05
C ALA A 78 -10.35 11.68 11.72
N PHE A 79 -9.70 12.01 12.84
CA PHE A 79 -8.91 11.05 13.60
C PHE A 79 -9.77 10.36 14.67
N SER A 80 -9.80 9.03 14.65
CA SER A 80 -10.48 8.21 15.65
C SER A 80 -9.47 7.58 16.59
N LYS A 81 -9.53 7.95 17.88
CA LYS A 81 -8.72 7.29 18.93
C LYS A 81 -9.10 5.82 19.09
N LYS A 82 -10.38 5.49 18.98
CA LYS A 82 -10.89 4.11 19.09
C LYS A 82 -10.35 3.22 17.99
N GLU A 83 -10.37 3.72 16.75
CA GLU A 83 -9.93 2.93 15.59
C GLU A 83 -8.41 3.03 15.37
N GLY A 84 -7.74 3.96 16.06
CA GLY A 84 -6.30 4.21 15.95
C GLY A 84 -5.90 4.63 14.54
N GLY A 85 -6.60 5.61 13.95
CA GLY A 85 -6.28 6.15 12.63
C GLY A 85 -7.37 7.05 12.06
N LEU A 86 -7.26 7.35 10.76
CA LEU A 86 -8.18 8.22 10.05
C LEU A 86 -9.46 7.49 9.65
N ILE A 87 -10.60 8.14 9.86
CA ILE A 87 -11.92 7.73 9.40
C ILE A 87 -12.54 8.85 8.56
N PHE A 88 -13.55 8.54 7.75
CA PHE A 88 -14.35 9.57 7.09
C PHE A 88 -15.30 10.21 8.09
N ALA A 89 -15.40 11.53 8.06
CA ALA A 89 -16.51 12.26 8.67
C ALA A 89 -17.82 11.85 7.97
N THR A 90 -18.96 12.12 8.63
CA THR A 90 -20.29 11.74 8.12
C THR A 90 -20.78 12.60 6.94
N ASN A 91 -19.92 13.44 6.38
CA ASN A 91 -20.24 14.34 5.27
C ASN A 91 -19.85 13.73 3.91
N LYS A 92 -20.25 14.40 2.83
CA LYS A 92 -19.94 14.00 1.45
C LYS A 92 -18.53 14.43 1.06
N GLY A 93 -17.87 13.66 0.21
CA GLY A 93 -16.63 14.12 -0.44
C GLY A 93 -16.90 15.21 -1.49
N LEU A 94 -15.89 16.04 -1.79
CA LEU A 94 -15.99 17.13 -2.78
C LEU A 94 -16.52 16.65 -4.14
N ASN A 95 -16.13 15.45 -4.59
CA ASN A 95 -16.58 14.89 -5.85
C ASN A 95 -18.10 14.66 -5.87
N GLU A 96 -18.67 14.18 -4.76
CA GLU A 96 -20.11 13.97 -4.62
C GLU A 96 -20.84 15.30 -4.44
N ILE A 97 -20.28 16.22 -3.65
CA ILE A 97 -20.81 17.57 -3.41
C ILE A 97 -21.00 18.31 -4.73
N PHE A 98 -20.00 18.36 -5.60
CA PHE A 98 -20.08 19.13 -6.84
C PHE A 98 -20.70 18.36 -8.02
N ARG A 99 -20.98 17.06 -7.88
CA ARG A 99 -21.58 16.23 -8.94
C ARG A 99 -22.88 16.82 -9.52
N PRO A 100 -23.84 17.34 -8.72
CA PRO A 100 -25.07 17.90 -9.26
C PRO A 100 -24.87 19.16 -10.12
N ALA A 101 -23.75 19.87 -9.95
CA ALA A 101 -23.40 21.04 -10.77
C ALA A 101 -22.55 20.69 -12.00
N ALA A 102 -22.36 19.41 -12.33
CA ALA A 102 -21.51 19.00 -13.46
C ALA A 102 -21.96 19.58 -14.83
N GLY A 103 -23.25 19.93 -14.96
CA GLY A 103 -23.81 20.56 -16.16
C GLY A 103 -23.71 22.10 -16.19
N ASP A 104 -23.36 22.75 -15.07
CA ASP A 104 -23.27 24.21 -14.94
C ASP A 104 -22.20 24.61 -13.91
N LEU A 105 -20.93 24.40 -14.28
CA LEU A 105 -19.77 24.69 -13.43
C LEU A 105 -19.51 26.20 -13.27
N ASP A 106 -19.85 27.00 -14.28
CA ASP A 106 -19.70 28.45 -14.23
C ASP A 106 -20.74 29.08 -13.31
N GLY A 107 -22.00 28.62 -13.40
CA GLY A 107 -23.09 29.08 -12.53
C GLY A 107 -22.84 28.77 -11.05
N ILE A 108 -22.37 27.56 -10.72
CA ILE A 108 -22.03 27.23 -9.32
C ILE A 108 -20.83 28.04 -8.83
N SER A 109 -19.83 28.28 -9.68
CA SER A 109 -18.67 29.11 -9.33
C SER A 109 -19.10 30.54 -9.03
N LEU A 110 -19.93 31.13 -9.90
CA LEU A 110 -20.53 32.45 -9.69
C LEU A 110 -21.38 32.52 -8.42
N TYR A 111 -22.17 31.47 -8.16
CA TYR A 111 -22.94 31.40 -6.93
C TYR A 111 -22.02 31.42 -5.69
N PHE A 112 -20.95 30.63 -5.68
CA PHE A 112 -19.94 30.63 -4.61
C PHE A 112 -19.28 32.01 -4.45
N VAL A 113 -18.91 32.67 -5.55
CA VAL A 113 -18.38 34.04 -5.54
C VAL A 113 -19.38 35.02 -4.94
N GLY A 114 -20.63 34.99 -5.40
CA GLY A 114 -21.70 35.86 -4.89
C GLY A 114 -21.96 35.67 -3.40
N ARG A 115 -21.95 34.42 -2.92
CA ARG A 115 -22.11 34.11 -1.48
C ARG A 115 -20.97 34.70 -0.67
N ARG A 116 -19.72 34.52 -1.10
CA ARG A 116 -18.58 35.15 -0.43
C ARG A 116 -18.66 36.68 -0.46
N ALA A 117 -18.90 37.26 -1.63
CA ALA A 117 -18.95 38.71 -1.81
C ALA A 117 -20.07 39.33 -0.95
N GLN A 118 -21.21 38.64 -0.80
CA GLN A 118 -22.28 39.06 0.11
C GLN A 118 -21.82 39.07 1.57
N GLU A 119 -21.03 38.09 2.02
CA GLU A 119 -20.43 38.09 3.35
C GLU A 119 -19.44 39.25 3.51
N LEU A 120 -18.52 39.43 2.57
CA LEU A 120 -17.54 40.52 2.58
C LEU A 120 -18.21 41.90 2.60
N LEU A 121 -19.33 42.06 1.88
CA LEU A 121 -20.10 43.30 1.86
C LEU A 121 -20.66 43.62 3.25
N LYS A 122 -21.22 42.62 3.96
CA LYS A 122 -21.71 42.78 5.35
C LYS A 122 -20.59 43.14 6.32
N GLN A 123 -19.37 42.71 6.04
CA GLN A 123 -18.19 43.03 6.84
C GLN A 123 -17.56 44.39 6.48
N GLY A 124 -18.06 45.09 5.45
CA GLY A 124 -17.46 46.34 4.94
C GLY A 124 -16.15 46.14 4.17
N ARG A 125 -15.91 44.93 3.68
CA ARG A 125 -14.62 44.49 3.10
C ARG A 125 -14.69 44.12 1.62
N GLU A 126 -15.88 44.17 1.03
CA GLU A 126 -16.08 43.96 -0.41
C GLU A 126 -15.58 45.15 -1.23
N ARG A 127 -14.83 44.88 -2.30
CA ARG A 127 -14.14 45.89 -3.14
C ARG A 127 -14.17 45.59 -4.64
N LEU A 128 -14.69 44.43 -5.02
CA LEU A 128 -14.64 43.89 -6.39
C LEU A 128 -16.00 43.93 -7.08
N PHE A 129 -17.09 43.72 -6.33
CA PHE A 129 -18.44 43.62 -6.89
C PHE A 129 -19.40 44.64 -6.28
N THR A 130 -20.28 45.17 -7.11
CA THR A 130 -21.37 46.03 -6.67
C THR A 130 -22.45 45.23 -5.94
N PRO A 131 -23.26 45.84 -5.04
CA PRO A 131 -24.37 45.15 -4.38
C PRO A 131 -25.37 44.51 -5.36
N ALA A 132 -25.55 45.11 -6.55
CA ALA A 132 -26.41 44.58 -7.60
C ALA A 132 -25.85 43.28 -8.20
N GLU A 133 -24.57 43.27 -8.58
CA GLU A 133 -23.89 42.08 -9.11
C GLU A 133 -23.88 40.93 -8.09
N ILE A 134 -23.64 41.24 -6.82
CA ILE A 134 -23.70 40.25 -5.73
C ILE A 134 -25.09 39.64 -5.62
N LYS A 135 -26.14 40.46 -5.67
CA LYS A 135 -27.53 39.99 -5.62
C LYS A 135 -27.84 39.08 -6.81
N GLU A 136 -27.37 39.40 -8.02
CA GLU A 136 -27.55 38.57 -9.21
C GLU A 136 -26.84 37.22 -9.09
N MET A 137 -25.59 37.21 -8.63
CA MET A 137 -24.82 35.99 -8.40
C MET A 137 -25.47 35.09 -7.36
N VAL A 138 -25.95 35.66 -6.24
CA VAL A 138 -26.66 34.89 -5.20
C VAL A 138 -28.01 34.38 -5.69
N ALA A 139 -28.70 35.12 -6.56
CA ALA A 139 -29.98 34.70 -7.15
C ALA A 139 -29.84 33.45 -8.05
N LEU A 140 -28.63 33.08 -8.50
CA LEU A 140 -28.40 31.81 -9.20
C LEU A 140 -28.83 30.60 -8.37
N GLY A 141 -28.74 30.68 -7.04
CA GLY A 141 -29.22 29.60 -6.15
C GLY A 141 -30.74 29.48 -6.07
N GLU A 142 -31.49 30.54 -6.41
CA GLU A 142 -32.95 30.46 -6.57
C GLU A 142 -33.31 29.80 -7.91
N LYS A 143 -32.56 30.12 -8.96
CA LYS A 143 -32.74 29.56 -10.30
C LYS A 143 -32.35 28.08 -10.36
N ASN A 144 -31.34 27.69 -9.58
CA ASN A 144 -30.90 26.31 -9.46
C ASN A 144 -30.83 25.91 -7.98
N PRO A 145 -31.90 25.30 -7.42
CA PRO A 145 -31.93 24.87 -6.01
C PRO A 145 -30.79 23.92 -5.64
N ALA A 146 -30.22 23.17 -6.59
CA ALA A 146 -29.06 22.33 -6.33
C ALA A 146 -27.86 23.16 -5.82
N PHE A 147 -27.67 24.40 -6.29
CA PHE A 147 -26.55 25.25 -5.84
C PHE A 147 -26.62 25.58 -4.36
N LYS A 148 -27.83 25.78 -3.82
CA LYS A 148 -28.03 25.99 -2.38
C LYS A 148 -27.65 24.74 -1.57
N GLN A 149 -28.00 23.55 -2.08
CA GLN A 149 -27.64 22.30 -1.43
C GLN A 149 -26.12 22.04 -1.49
N ILE A 150 -25.51 22.25 -2.66
CA ILE A 150 -24.04 22.14 -2.84
C ILE A 150 -23.32 23.08 -1.86
N TRP A 151 -23.78 24.31 -1.72
CA TRP A 151 -23.21 25.26 -0.77
C TRP A 151 -23.35 24.81 0.69
N LYS A 152 -24.50 24.24 1.06
CA LYS A 152 -24.69 23.66 2.39
C LYS A 152 -23.72 22.50 2.62
N ASP A 153 -23.69 21.53 1.72
CA ASP A 153 -22.84 20.34 1.83
C ASP A 153 -21.34 20.71 1.84
N TYR A 154 -20.93 21.71 1.05
CA TYR A 154 -19.56 22.22 1.05
C TYR A 154 -19.17 22.85 2.40
N ARG A 155 -20.07 23.57 3.06
CA ARG A 155 -19.79 24.13 4.40
C ARG A 155 -19.66 23.04 5.45
N GLU A 156 -20.52 22.02 5.41
CA GLU A 156 -20.40 20.85 6.30
C GLU A 156 -19.07 20.09 6.06
N TYR A 157 -18.59 20.07 4.81
CA TYR A 157 -17.27 19.56 4.46
C TYR A 157 -16.14 20.41 5.04
N ASP A 158 -16.18 21.72 4.85
CA ASP A 158 -15.14 22.64 5.33
C ASP A 158 -15.06 22.68 6.86
N GLU A 159 -16.21 22.66 7.54
CA GLU A 159 -16.30 22.56 9.01
C GLU A 159 -15.60 21.29 9.53
N ALA A 160 -15.86 20.13 8.91
CA ALA A 160 -15.19 18.89 9.29
C ALA A 160 -13.69 18.89 8.98
N ARG A 161 -13.27 19.49 7.86
CA ARG A 161 -11.85 19.67 7.55
C ARG A 161 -11.14 20.55 8.58
N LEU A 162 -11.77 21.65 9.00
CA LEU A 162 -11.23 22.51 10.05
C LEU A 162 -11.15 21.77 11.39
N ALA A 163 -12.17 20.96 11.73
CA ALA A 163 -12.12 20.09 12.91
C ALA A 163 -10.96 19.09 12.84
N PHE A 164 -10.70 18.51 11.67
CA PHE A 164 -9.53 17.64 11.47
C PHE A 164 -8.22 18.39 11.62
N MET A 165 -8.11 19.63 11.13
CA MET A 165 -6.91 20.44 11.35
C MET A 165 -6.65 20.75 12.83
N VAL A 166 -7.71 20.85 13.65
CA VAL A 166 -7.57 20.94 15.12
C VAL A 166 -7.08 19.61 15.69
N GLN A 167 -7.65 18.48 15.27
CA GLN A 167 -7.19 17.14 15.68
C GLN A 167 -5.73 16.87 15.27
N ALA A 168 -5.31 17.43 14.14
CA ALA A 168 -3.94 17.38 13.65
C ALA A 168 -3.01 18.43 14.28
N GLU A 169 -3.49 19.18 15.26
CA GLU A 169 -2.77 20.23 16.00
C GLU A 169 -2.30 21.44 15.17
N VAL A 170 -2.72 21.50 13.89
CA VAL A 170 -2.39 22.62 12.98
C VAL A 170 -3.13 23.89 13.37
N LEU A 171 -4.35 23.77 13.89
CA LEU A 171 -5.16 24.87 14.40
C LEU A 171 -5.49 24.66 15.87
N SER A 172 -5.65 25.76 16.61
CA SER A 172 -6.30 25.71 17.92
C SER A 172 -7.82 25.71 17.75
N SER A 173 -8.55 25.18 18.74
CA SER A 173 -10.02 25.21 18.74
C SER A 173 -10.56 26.63 18.61
N GLU A 174 -9.93 27.61 19.24
CA GLU A 174 -10.32 29.02 19.15
C GLU A 174 -10.03 29.61 17.76
N ALA A 175 -8.91 29.22 17.13
CA ALA A 175 -8.60 29.64 15.77
C ALA A 175 -9.63 29.09 14.76
N ALA A 176 -9.98 27.81 14.88
CA ALA A 176 -11.01 27.19 14.04
C ALA A 176 -12.38 27.87 14.25
N ALA A 177 -12.78 28.11 15.49
CA ALA A 177 -14.03 28.82 15.81
C ALA A 177 -14.05 30.25 15.24
N ARG A 178 -12.93 30.98 15.30
CA ARG A 178 -12.81 32.31 14.67
C ARG A 178 -12.92 32.24 13.15
N ILE A 179 -12.29 31.26 12.51
CA ILE A 179 -12.38 31.06 11.06
C ILE A 179 -13.85 30.83 10.67
N LEU A 180 -14.56 29.96 11.38
CA LEU A 180 -15.98 29.69 11.12
C LEU A 180 -16.88 30.91 11.36
N ALA A 181 -16.56 31.74 12.36
CA ALA A 181 -17.33 32.94 12.66
C ALA A 181 -17.10 34.09 11.66
N MET A 182 -15.85 34.28 11.20
CA MET A 182 -15.45 35.40 10.33
C MET A 182 -15.50 35.06 8.84
N ASN A 183 -15.44 33.78 8.49
CA ASN A 183 -15.44 33.29 7.12
C ASN A 183 -16.45 32.15 6.97
N ARG A 184 -17.68 32.37 7.42
CA ARG A 184 -18.76 31.39 7.34
C ARG A 184 -19.03 30.98 5.89
N ASP A 185 -18.79 31.88 4.95
CA ASP A 185 -18.95 31.67 3.53
C ASP A 185 -17.57 31.63 2.79
N HIS A 186 -16.52 31.08 3.44
CA HIS A 186 -15.17 31.03 2.88
C HIS A 186 -15.09 30.28 1.55
N VAL A 187 -14.59 30.98 0.53
CA VAL A 187 -14.11 30.38 -0.72
C VAL A 187 -12.68 30.90 -0.89
N PRO A 188 -11.66 30.04 -1.01
CA PRO A 188 -10.31 30.51 -1.27
C PRO A 188 -10.29 31.19 -2.66
N PHE A 189 -9.79 32.43 -2.72
CA PHE A 189 -9.53 33.13 -3.98
C PHE A 189 -8.02 33.27 -4.10
N TRP A 190 -7.39 32.54 -5.02
CA TRP A 190 -6.01 32.86 -5.38
C TRP A 190 -6.03 34.03 -6.35
N ARG A 191 -5.22 35.05 -6.08
CA ARG A 191 -4.85 36.04 -7.09
C ARG A 191 -3.70 35.42 -7.90
N MET A 192 -3.94 35.12 -9.17
CA MET A 192 -2.90 34.56 -10.05
C MET A 192 -1.67 35.48 -10.06
N ILE A 193 -0.50 34.93 -9.74
CA ILE A 193 0.79 35.58 -9.98
C ILE A 193 1.34 34.96 -11.27
N GLU A 194 1.62 35.79 -12.28
CA GLU A 194 2.29 35.33 -13.49
C GLU A 194 3.64 34.67 -13.14
N GLY A 195 3.90 33.47 -13.69
CA GLY A 195 5.22 32.83 -13.65
C GLY A 195 5.33 31.48 -12.93
N GLU A 196 4.28 30.94 -12.31
CA GLU A 196 4.31 29.56 -11.80
C GLU A 196 4.00 28.55 -12.93
N GLU A 197 4.91 27.59 -13.17
CA GLU A 197 4.71 26.52 -14.15
C GLU A 197 3.50 25.65 -13.77
N GLY A 198 2.45 25.69 -14.60
CA GLY A 198 1.24 24.88 -14.44
C GLY A 198 -0.08 25.64 -14.57
N PHE A 199 -0.04 26.97 -14.61
CA PHE A 199 -1.21 27.81 -14.92
C PHE A 199 -1.41 27.89 -16.44
N ARG A 200 -2.60 27.53 -16.92
CA ARG A 200 -3.01 27.76 -18.31
C ARG A 200 -4.16 28.76 -18.29
N VAL A 201 -3.92 29.99 -18.73
CA VAL A 201 -4.94 31.01 -18.91
C VAL A 201 -5.95 30.51 -19.96
N ILE A 202 -7.16 30.17 -19.53
CA ILE A 202 -8.26 29.88 -20.46
C ILE A 202 -8.82 31.23 -20.91
N LYS A 203 -8.36 31.72 -22.07
CA LYS A 203 -8.96 32.87 -22.74
C LYS A 203 -10.24 32.44 -23.45
N GLY A 204 -11.40 32.90 -22.96
CA GLY A 204 -12.65 32.91 -23.72
C GLY A 204 -13.82 32.20 -23.04
N GLY A 205 -14.80 32.99 -22.60
CA GLY A 205 -16.11 32.56 -22.10
C GLY A 205 -16.74 33.69 -21.28
N LEU A 206 -18.00 34.07 -21.57
CA LEU A 206 -18.99 35.03 -21.00
C LEU A 206 -18.56 36.29 -20.19
N PHE A 207 -17.36 36.35 -19.64
CA PHE A 207 -16.88 37.27 -18.60
C PHE A 207 -16.29 38.59 -19.09
N LYS A 208 -16.44 38.95 -20.36
CA LYS A 208 -15.99 40.26 -20.86
C LYS A 208 -16.91 41.43 -20.46
N ARG A 209 -17.90 41.20 -19.60
CA ARG A 209 -18.98 42.18 -19.36
C ARG A 209 -19.40 42.39 -17.89
N LEU A 210 -18.53 42.05 -16.93
CA LEU A 210 -18.57 42.64 -15.59
C LEU A 210 -17.35 43.56 -15.49
N LYS A 211 -17.56 44.86 -15.75
CA LYS A 211 -16.50 45.86 -15.87
C LYS A 211 -15.78 46.02 -14.52
N GLY A 212 -14.57 45.46 -14.40
CA GLY A 212 -13.61 45.84 -13.37
C GLY A 212 -12.81 44.71 -12.70
N ALA A 213 -13.19 43.45 -12.85
CA ALA A 213 -12.48 42.32 -12.24
C ALA A 213 -11.63 41.56 -13.27
N GLU A 214 -10.30 41.63 -13.17
CA GLU A 214 -9.36 40.87 -14.01
C GLU A 214 -9.27 39.35 -13.67
N ALA A 215 -10.19 38.81 -12.86
CA ALA A 215 -10.13 37.43 -12.38
C ALA A 215 -10.96 36.45 -13.22
N ASN A 216 -10.36 35.34 -13.65
CA ASN A 216 -11.03 34.27 -14.37
C ASN A 216 -11.83 33.36 -13.41
N ILE A 217 -13.17 33.43 -13.47
CA ILE A 217 -14.09 32.79 -12.50
C ILE A 217 -14.15 31.25 -12.62
N ALA A 218 -13.71 30.66 -13.74
CA ALA A 218 -13.59 29.20 -13.93
C ALA A 218 -12.56 28.52 -12.98
N GLU A 219 -11.78 29.31 -12.24
CA GLU A 219 -10.70 28.84 -11.34
C GLU A 219 -11.16 28.58 -9.89
N VAL A 220 -12.40 28.92 -9.52
CA VAL A 220 -12.90 28.79 -8.13
C VAL A 220 -12.91 27.34 -7.67
N LEU A 221 -13.51 26.43 -8.44
CA LEU A 221 -13.55 25.01 -8.08
C LEU A 221 -12.14 24.42 -8.01
N GLU A 222 -11.29 24.73 -8.98
CA GLU A 222 -9.89 24.29 -8.96
C GLU A 222 -9.15 24.79 -7.71
N THR A 223 -9.40 26.03 -7.31
CA THR A 223 -8.85 26.61 -6.10
C THR A 223 -9.34 25.89 -4.84
N ILE A 224 -10.62 25.52 -4.76
CA ILE A 224 -11.18 24.72 -3.66
C ILE A 224 -10.43 23.39 -3.53
N TYR A 225 -10.30 22.63 -4.63
CA TYR A 225 -9.59 21.34 -4.63
C TYR A 225 -8.10 21.50 -4.26
N ARG A 226 -7.41 22.50 -4.81
CA ARG A 226 -5.98 22.75 -4.50
C ARG A 226 -5.78 23.13 -3.03
N ASN A 227 -6.64 24.00 -2.50
CA ASN A 227 -6.61 24.38 -1.10
C ASN A 227 -6.88 23.17 -0.19
N ASP A 228 -7.81 22.31 -0.58
CA ASP A 228 -8.10 21.07 0.14
C ASP A 228 -6.90 20.13 0.19
N VAL A 229 -6.27 19.86 -0.97
CA VAL A 229 -5.04 19.06 -1.05
C VAL A 229 -3.96 19.63 -0.13
N MET A 230 -3.76 20.96 -0.15
CA MET A 230 -2.77 21.63 0.69
C MET A 230 -3.08 21.45 2.17
N MET A 231 -4.29 21.80 2.63
CA MET A 231 -4.67 21.78 4.04
C MET A 231 -4.63 20.35 4.62
N ASN A 232 -5.18 19.38 3.89
CA ASN A 232 -5.15 17.98 4.31
C ASN A 232 -3.72 17.41 4.30
N THR A 233 -2.89 17.79 3.32
CA THR A 233 -1.47 17.40 3.29
C THR A 233 -0.71 17.92 4.51
N ILE A 234 -0.92 19.20 4.85
CA ILE A 234 -0.33 19.83 6.04
C ILE A 234 -0.77 19.08 7.31
N ALA A 235 -2.07 18.84 7.47
CA ALA A 235 -2.61 18.16 8.65
C ALA A 235 -2.06 16.72 8.80
N ILE A 236 -2.10 15.91 7.74
CA ILE A 236 -1.62 14.52 7.76
C ILE A 236 -0.12 14.45 8.03
N THR A 237 0.66 15.36 7.45
CA THR A 237 2.10 15.40 7.68
C THR A 237 2.44 15.90 9.08
N ASN A 238 1.69 16.88 9.59
CA ASN A 238 1.86 17.36 10.96
C ASN A 238 1.59 16.24 11.98
N LEU A 239 0.52 15.45 11.80
CA LEU A 239 0.25 14.27 12.62
C LEU A 239 1.44 13.30 12.68
N ALA A 240 2.08 13.03 11.53
CA ALA A 240 3.24 12.14 11.49
C ALA A 240 4.47 12.75 12.18
N LYS A 241 4.75 14.04 11.95
CA LYS A 241 5.90 14.73 12.53
C LYS A 241 5.76 14.96 14.03
N VAL A 242 4.57 15.30 14.54
CA VAL A 242 4.32 15.46 15.97
C VAL A 242 4.71 14.17 16.72
N LYS A 243 4.39 12.98 16.19
CA LYS A 243 4.83 11.70 16.77
C LYS A 243 6.36 11.58 16.81
N VAL A 244 7.06 12.03 15.76
CA VAL A 244 8.54 12.00 15.71
C VAL A 244 9.14 12.93 16.78
N TYR A 245 8.63 14.15 16.91
CA TYR A 245 9.17 15.10 17.88
C TYR A 245 8.78 14.81 19.32
N ASN A 246 7.58 14.27 19.56
CA ASN A 246 7.20 13.72 20.87
C ASN A 246 8.16 12.61 21.29
N MET A 247 8.44 11.65 20.40
CA MET A 247 9.41 10.59 20.66
C MET A 247 10.81 11.15 21.01
N ILE A 248 11.27 12.21 20.33
CA ILE A 248 12.55 12.86 20.64
C ILE A 248 12.53 13.49 22.04
N GLU A 249 11.46 14.20 22.38
CA GLU A 249 11.25 14.83 23.69
C GLU A 249 11.18 13.80 24.82
N GLU A 250 10.32 12.78 24.67
CA GLU A 250 10.04 11.75 25.67
C GLU A 250 11.25 10.85 25.95
N LEU A 251 12.05 10.53 24.92
CA LEU A 251 13.24 9.68 25.05
C LEU A 251 14.54 10.49 25.26
N GLY A 252 14.45 11.81 25.46
CA GLY A 252 15.61 12.68 25.72
C GLY A 252 16.65 12.68 24.61
N LEU A 253 16.24 12.58 23.34
CA LEU A 253 17.13 12.45 22.18
C LEU A 253 17.62 13.81 21.65
N SER A 254 18.08 14.68 22.56
CA SER A 254 18.54 16.04 22.24
C SER A 254 19.78 16.08 21.34
N ASP A 255 20.52 14.98 21.24
CA ASP A 255 21.62 14.83 20.27
C ASP A 255 21.13 14.67 18.83
N ILE A 256 19.84 14.39 18.60
CA ILE A 256 19.22 14.29 17.27
C ILE A 256 18.56 15.62 16.90
N ALA A 257 17.71 16.16 17.78
CA ALA A 257 17.06 17.44 17.56
C ALA A 257 16.72 18.12 18.87
N THR A 258 16.71 19.46 18.85
CA THR A 258 16.30 20.27 19.99
C THR A 258 15.25 21.30 19.57
N ARG A 259 14.25 21.48 20.42
CA ARG A 259 13.25 22.53 20.26
C ARG A 259 13.90 23.90 20.40
N MET A 260 13.69 24.77 19.42
CA MET A 260 14.19 26.13 19.44
C MET A 260 13.29 27.02 20.32
N LYS A 261 13.91 27.85 21.16
CA LYS A 261 13.20 28.85 21.98
C LYS A 261 12.71 30.06 21.18
N ARG A 262 13.33 30.32 20.02
CA ARG A 262 13.02 31.44 19.13
C ARG A 262 12.98 30.94 17.68
N PRO A 263 12.15 31.53 16.81
CA PRO A 263 12.19 31.22 15.38
C PRO A 263 13.60 31.50 14.78
N PRO A 264 13.99 30.81 13.69
CA PRO A 264 15.29 31.02 13.06
C PRO A 264 15.43 32.43 12.48
N GLU A 265 16.66 32.97 12.49
CA GLU A 265 16.99 34.23 11.83
C GLU A 265 16.78 34.12 10.31
N GLY A 266 16.21 35.15 9.69
CA GLY A 266 15.94 35.14 8.24
C GLY A 266 14.65 34.43 7.83
N VAL A 267 13.95 33.77 8.76
CA VAL A 267 12.54 33.44 8.58
C VAL A 267 11.77 34.75 8.61
N ARG A 268 11.57 35.35 7.42
CA ARG A 268 10.52 36.36 7.28
C ARG A 268 9.20 35.66 7.56
N ILE A 269 8.70 35.82 8.78
CA ILE A 269 7.38 35.37 9.23
C ILE A 269 6.35 36.30 8.58
N ALA A 270 6.26 36.20 7.25
CA ALA A 270 5.25 36.76 6.38
C ALA A 270 5.81 36.54 4.96
N ASP A 271 5.16 35.69 4.18
CA ASP A 271 4.93 36.14 2.83
C ASP A 271 4.01 37.37 3.00
N GLU A 272 4.54 38.59 2.91
CA GLU A 272 3.74 39.83 3.08
C GLU A 272 2.50 39.78 2.18
N LYS A 273 2.56 39.03 1.08
CA LYS A 273 1.45 38.71 0.19
C LYS A 273 0.37 37.83 0.83
N ILE A 274 0.73 36.73 1.52
CA ILE A 274 -0.24 35.83 2.18
C ILE A 274 -0.82 36.49 3.43
N ALA A 275 -0.03 37.32 4.12
CA ALA A 275 -0.51 38.09 5.24
C ALA A 275 -1.53 39.15 4.83
N ARG A 276 -1.23 39.91 3.78
CA ARG A 276 -2.21 40.81 3.16
C ARG A 276 -3.43 40.05 2.66
N LEU A 277 -3.29 38.87 2.05
CA LEU A 277 -4.42 38.03 1.61
C LEU A 277 -5.31 37.56 2.77
N LEU A 278 -4.76 37.29 3.96
CA LEU A 278 -5.52 36.86 5.13
C LEU A 278 -6.12 38.04 5.93
N GLU A 279 -5.49 39.22 5.88
CA GLU A 279 -6.08 40.50 6.31
C GLU A 279 -7.21 40.95 5.34
N GLU A 280 -7.01 40.76 4.04
CA GLU A 280 -7.98 40.98 2.95
C GLU A 280 -9.07 39.90 2.92
N SER A 281 -8.87 38.73 3.55
CA SER A 281 -9.92 37.71 3.76
C SER A 281 -10.62 37.83 5.12
N GLY A 282 -10.00 38.48 6.12
CA GLY A 282 -10.61 38.82 7.41
C GLY A 282 -10.37 37.77 8.47
N ALA A 283 -9.54 36.79 8.14
CA ALA A 283 -9.06 35.78 9.05
C ALA A 283 -8.14 36.37 10.14
N VAL A 284 -7.59 37.57 9.94
CA VAL A 284 -6.71 38.27 10.88
C VAL A 284 -6.99 39.78 10.89
N LYS A 285 -6.86 40.44 12.05
CA LYS A 285 -7.04 41.91 12.19
C LYS A 285 -5.91 42.66 11.45
N PRO A 286 -6.17 43.84 10.86
CA PRO A 286 -5.14 44.65 10.21
C PRO A 286 -3.98 44.95 11.17
N GLY A 287 -2.74 44.66 10.77
CA GLY A 287 -1.54 44.91 11.57
C GLY A 287 -1.14 43.76 12.51
N GLN A 288 -1.85 42.63 12.48
CA GLN A 288 -1.36 41.38 13.10
C GLN A 288 -0.59 40.56 12.07
N SER A 289 0.64 40.15 12.41
CA SER A 289 1.45 39.28 11.56
C SER A 289 0.73 37.97 11.28
N VAL A 290 0.27 37.83 10.05
CA VAL A 290 -0.34 36.60 9.60
C VAL A 290 0.76 35.62 9.20
N GLN A 291 0.70 34.47 9.85
CA GLN A 291 1.61 33.36 9.63
C GLN A 291 1.25 32.61 8.33
N ALA A 292 1.84 33.03 7.21
CA ALA A 292 1.70 32.37 5.91
C ALA A 292 2.07 30.87 5.97
N PHE A 293 1.20 30.00 5.45
CA PHE A 293 1.37 28.54 5.43
C PHE A 293 2.26 28.10 4.26
N THR A 294 3.57 28.30 4.35
CA THR A 294 4.53 27.62 3.45
C THR A 294 5.10 26.40 4.16
N PHE A 295 4.37 25.29 4.18
CA PHE A 295 4.80 24.05 4.85
C PHE A 295 5.99 23.35 4.16
N ASN A 296 6.29 23.72 2.91
CA ASN A 296 7.30 23.06 2.08
C ASN A 296 8.54 23.93 1.78
N LYS A 297 8.65 25.14 2.35
CA LYS A 297 9.85 25.95 2.19
C LYS A 297 10.77 25.69 3.37
N GLN A 298 11.96 25.16 3.09
CA GLN A 298 13.01 25.04 4.10
C GLN A 298 13.29 26.43 4.66
N PHE A 299 12.96 26.63 5.94
CA PHE A 299 12.98 27.93 6.61
C PHE A 299 14.40 28.36 6.95
N ALA A 300 15.24 27.39 7.32
CA ALA A 300 16.66 27.52 7.54
C ALA A 300 17.32 26.15 7.31
N GLU A 301 18.65 26.13 7.18
CA GLU A 301 19.41 24.89 7.11
C GLU A 301 19.19 24.07 8.39
N ASN A 302 18.91 22.77 8.25
CA ASN A 302 18.67 21.84 9.37
C ASN A 302 17.51 22.20 10.33
N VAL A 303 16.62 23.13 9.98
CA VAL A 303 15.44 23.45 10.78
C VAL A 303 14.19 22.86 10.14
N ASP A 304 13.41 22.17 10.95
CA ASP A 304 12.06 21.75 10.62
C ASP A 304 11.02 22.44 11.51
N MET A 305 9.76 22.40 11.08
CA MET A 305 8.63 23.03 11.77
C MET A 305 7.47 22.05 11.90
N ILE A 306 6.87 22.04 13.08
CA ILE A 306 5.57 21.43 13.34
C ILE A 306 4.61 22.46 13.92
N PHE A 307 3.33 22.09 13.94
CA PHE A 307 2.32 22.76 14.75
C PHE A 307 1.97 21.90 15.95
N ARG A 308 1.86 22.54 17.11
CA ARG A 308 1.31 21.96 18.34
C ARG A 308 0.26 22.90 18.89
N ASN A 309 -0.98 22.43 19.03
CA ASN A 309 -2.14 23.24 19.43
C ASN A 309 -2.25 24.61 18.69
N GLY A 310 -2.02 24.61 17.37
CA GLY A 310 -2.07 25.81 16.54
C GLY A 310 -0.87 26.76 16.67
N LYS A 311 0.13 26.43 17.49
CA LYS A 311 1.38 27.19 17.63
C LYS A 311 2.50 26.51 16.85
N ARG A 312 3.32 27.31 16.16
CA ARG A 312 4.52 26.81 15.47
C ARG A 312 5.59 26.44 16.49
N GLU A 313 6.13 25.25 16.35
CA GLU A 313 7.33 24.81 17.07
C GLU A 313 8.43 24.56 16.04
N PHE A 314 9.57 25.20 16.26
CA PHE A 314 10.76 25.05 15.42
C PHE A 314 11.73 24.10 16.09
N TRP A 315 12.31 23.23 15.28
CA TRP A 315 13.23 22.18 15.73
C TRP A 315 14.51 22.28 14.94
N GLU A 316 15.61 22.48 15.66
CA GLU A 316 16.95 22.38 15.10
C GLU A 316 17.36 20.90 15.13
N ILE A 317 17.66 20.34 13.96
CA ILE A 317 18.04 18.94 13.80
C ILE A 317 19.55 18.86 13.64
N HIS A 318 20.20 18.26 14.62
CA HIS A 318 21.66 18.15 14.69
C HIS A 318 22.21 17.03 13.81
N ASP A 319 21.39 16.03 13.50
CA ASP A 319 21.76 14.89 12.64
C ASP A 319 21.28 15.13 11.18
N PRO A 320 22.20 15.35 10.21
CA PRO A 320 21.85 15.57 8.81
C PRO A 320 21.14 14.38 8.15
N ILE A 321 21.44 13.14 8.58
CA ILE A 321 20.80 11.93 8.06
C ILE A 321 19.35 11.87 8.56
N PHE A 322 19.13 12.26 9.82
CA PHE A 322 17.80 12.40 10.39
C PHE A 322 17.00 13.54 9.72
N PHE A 323 17.65 14.68 9.44
CA PHE A 323 17.01 15.79 8.72
C PHE A 323 16.48 15.36 7.35
N LYS A 324 17.28 14.61 6.58
CA LYS A 324 16.84 14.01 5.31
C LYS A 324 15.66 13.06 5.49
N ALA A 325 15.66 12.25 6.56
CA ALA A 325 14.57 11.32 6.85
C ALA A 325 13.24 12.05 7.11
N VAL A 326 13.25 13.10 7.93
CA VAL A 326 12.02 13.85 8.25
C VAL A 326 11.52 14.73 7.10
N THR A 327 12.34 15.00 6.08
CA THR A 327 11.96 15.83 4.92
C THR A 327 11.71 15.04 3.62
N GLU A 328 11.94 13.72 3.63
CA GLU A 328 11.93 12.85 2.44
C GLU A 328 10.60 12.80 1.67
N TYR A 329 9.47 13.07 2.33
CA TYR A 329 8.15 13.08 1.68
C TYR A 329 7.98 14.24 0.68
N SER A 330 8.89 15.22 0.69
CA SER A 330 8.86 16.36 -0.23
C SER A 330 9.23 15.93 -1.66
N PRO A 331 8.48 16.37 -2.69
CA PRO A 331 8.83 16.06 -4.07
C PRO A 331 10.21 16.62 -4.44
N LYS A 332 11.18 15.75 -4.73
CA LYS A 332 12.48 16.18 -5.28
C LYS A 332 12.31 16.54 -6.76
N SER A 333 12.82 17.71 -7.16
CA SER A 333 12.90 18.11 -8.56
C SER A 333 14.15 17.51 -9.19
N TYR A 334 13.97 16.58 -10.13
CA TYR A 334 15.07 16.06 -10.92
C TYR A 334 15.36 16.96 -12.13
N GLY A 335 16.63 17.00 -12.56
CA GLY A 335 17.02 17.62 -13.82
C GLY A 335 16.33 16.96 -15.02
N LEU A 336 16.27 17.68 -16.14
CA LEU A 336 15.55 17.24 -17.35
C LEU A 336 16.02 15.85 -17.84
N ALA A 337 17.32 15.58 -17.85
CA ALA A 337 17.89 14.29 -18.27
C ALA A 337 17.42 13.10 -17.42
N LEU A 338 17.29 13.26 -16.11
CA LEU A 338 16.81 12.18 -15.24
C LEU A 338 15.28 12.03 -15.33
N LYS A 339 14.55 13.14 -15.58
CA LYS A 339 13.12 13.10 -15.89
C LYS A 339 12.84 12.31 -17.17
N THR A 340 13.65 12.49 -18.22
CA THR A 340 13.48 11.77 -19.50
C THR A 340 13.78 10.28 -19.32
N LEU A 341 14.89 9.92 -18.66
CA LEU A 341 15.22 8.52 -18.35
C LEU A 341 14.12 7.84 -17.52
N GLY A 342 13.63 8.51 -16.47
CA GLY A 342 12.51 8.03 -15.67
C GLY A 342 11.21 7.89 -16.47
N GLY A 343 11.01 8.73 -17.50
CA GLY A 343 9.90 8.63 -18.44
C GLY A 343 9.95 7.35 -19.28
N PHE A 344 11.10 7.03 -19.87
CA PHE A 344 11.29 5.78 -20.62
C PHE A 344 11.09 4.54 -19.74
N LYS A 345 11.68 4.54 -18.53
CA LYS A 345 11.43 3.49 -17.54
C LYS A 345 9.94 3.35 -17.26
N MET A 346 9.23 4.46 -16.98
CA MET A 346 7.81 4.43 -16.65
C MET A 346 6.98 3.82 -17.78
N VAL A 347 7.29 4.16 -19.03
CA VAL A 347 6.62 3.57 -20.21
C VAL A 347 6.87 2.06 -20.27
N LEU A 348 8.13 1.63 -20.16
CA LEU A 348 8.49 0.21 -20.20
C LEU A 348 7.81 -0.57 -19.06
N THR A 349 7.97 -0.11 -17.82
CA THR A 349 7.42 -0.83 -16.66
C THR A 349 5.91 -0.84 -16.70
N ARG A 350 5.25 0.26 -17.09
CA ARG A 350 3.78 0.29 -17.22
C ARG A 350 3.31 -0.63 -18.35
N GLY A 351 4.03 -0.67 -19.48
CA GLY A 351 3.74 -1.58 -20.58
C GLY A 351 3.78 -3.04 -20.15
N VAL A 352 4.82 -3.44 -19.43
CA VAL A 352 4.96 -4.80 -18.88
C VAL A 352 3.89 -5.07 -17.82
N THR A 353 3.66 -4.15 -16.87
CA THR A 353 2.71 -4.40 -15.78
C THR A 353 1.26 -4.46 -16.24
N LEU A 354 0.94 -3.83 -17.38
CA LEU A 354 -0.38 -3.85 -17.98
C LEU A 354 -0.61 -5.03 -18.93
N SER A 355 0.37 -5.89 -19.15
CA SER A 355 0.18 -7.08 -19.99
C SER A 355 -0.58 -8.17 -19.22
N PRO A 356 -1.61 -8.80 -19.82
CA PRO A 356 -2.41 -9.82 -19.13
C PRO A 356 -1.61 -11.03 -18.62
N ASP A 357 -0.62 -11.46 -19.40
CA ASP A 357 0.32 -12.54 -19.04
C ASP A 357 1.12 -12.20 -17.78
N PHE A 358 1.64 -10.97 -17.69
CA PHE A 358 2.36 -10.52 -16.52
C PHE A 358 1.45 -10.39 -15.30
N MET A 359 0.22 -9.89 -15.46
CA MET A 359 -0.74 -9.80 -14.36
C MET A 359 -1.08 -11.18 -13.76
N ALA A 360 -1.35 -12.17 -14.61
CA ALA A 360 -1.68 -13.53 -14.17
C ALA A 360 -0.50 -14.16 -13.42
N VAL A 361 0.70 -14.04 -14.00
CA VAL A 361 1.94 -14.53 -13.37
C VAL A 361 2.20 -13.83 -12.03
N ASN A 362 2.04 -12.52 -11.98
CA ASN A 362 2.27 -11.77 -10.74
C ASN A 362 1.24 -12.07 -9.66
N LEU A 363 -0.04 -12.27 -10.00
CA LEU A 363 -1.03 -12.65 -9.01
C LEU A 363 -0.61 -13.93 -8.29
N ILE A 364 -0.15 -14.94 -9.03
CA ILE A 364 0.33 -16.20 -8.48
C ILE A 364 1.55 -15.96 -7.57
N ARG A 365 2.54 -15.18 -8.03
CA ARG A 365 3.75 -14.84 -7.27
C ARG A 365 3.46 -14.03 -6.00
N ASP A 366 2.61 -13.02 -6.09
CA ASP A 366 2.23 -12.15 -4.98
C ASP A 366 1.42 -12.91 -3.94
N THR A 367 0.56 -13.83 -4.38
CA THR A 367 -0.21 -14.69 -3.47
C THR A 367 0.71 -15.61 -2.67
N GLN A 368 1.73 -16.21 -3.29
CA GLN A 368 2.75 -17.01 -2.60
C GLN A 368 3.56 -16.15 -1.61
N THR A 369 4.00 -14.97 -2.07
CA THR A 369 4.80 -14.04 -1.28
C THR A 369 4.03 -13.50 -0.08
N ALA A 370 2.76 -13.10 -0.28
CA ALA A 370 1.89 -12.61 0.76
C ALA A 370 1.57 -13.68 1.80
N PHE A 371 1.38 -14.94 1.40
CA PHE A 371 1.23 -16.04 2.37
C PHE A 371 2.42 -16.12 3.32
N VAL A 372 3.63 -16.14 2.76
CA VAL A 372 4.87 -16.24 3.53
C VAL A 372 5.07 -15.02 4.44
N GLN A 373 4.83 -13.81 3.92
CA GLN A 373 5.08 -12.57 4.64
C GLN A 373 3.97 -12.15 5.61
N SER A 374 2.72 -12.57 5.39
CA SER A 374 1.57 -12.14 6.17
C SER A 374 1.70 -12.56 7.64
N GLU A 375 1.45 -11.60 8.51
CA GLU A 375 1.30 -11.83 9.95
C GLU A 375 -0.17 -12.09 10.32
N ALA A 376 -1.10 -11.81 9.40
CA ALA A 376 -2.55 -11.93 9.58
C ALA A 376 -3.14 -13.27 9.11
N SER A 377 -2.30 -14.28 8.83
CA SER A 377 -2.68 -15.61 8.28
C SER A 377 -3.39 -15.56 6.92
N PHE A 378 -2.85 -14.77 5.98
CA PHE A 378 -3.28 -14.80 4.58
C PHE A 378 -3.41 -16.23 4.02
N ILE A 379 -4.43 -16.51 3.18
CA ILE A 379 -4.67 -17.83 2.58
C ILE A 379 -4.64 -17.71 1.04
N PRO A 380 -3.70 -18.36 0.33
CA PRO A 380 -3.61 -18.31 -1.12
C PRO A 380 -4.93 -18.55 -1.84
N GLY A 381 -5.20 -17.77 -2.90
CA GLY A 381 -6.44 -17.86 -3.66
C GLY A 381 -7.62 -17.16 -2.97
N TRP A 382 -8.08 -17.67 -1.82
CA TRP A 382 -9.28 -17.12 -1.14
C TRP A 382 -9.08 -15.69 -0.62
N SER A 383 -7.96 -15.44 0.05
CA SER A 383 -7.61 -14.11 0.53
C SER A 383 -7.39 -13.16 -0.66
N SER A 384 -6.74 -13.63 -1.71
CA SER A 384 -6.54 -12.83 -2.93
C SER A 384 -7.88 -12.45 -3.59
N ALA A 385 -8.81 -13.39 -3.74
CA ALA A 385 -10.13 -13.14 -4.31
C ALA A 385 -10.91 -12.09 -3.51
N ARG A 386 -10.91 -12.18 -2.17
CA ARG A 386 -11.58 -11.19 -1.30
C ARG A 386 -10.98 -9.79 -1.45
N GLY A 387 -9.66 -9.68 -1.48
CA GLY A 387 -8.99 -8.39 -1.70
C GLY A 387 -9.28 -7.80 -3.09
N MET A 388 -9.36 -8.65 -4.11
CA MET A 388 -9.73 -8.24 -5.47
C MET A 388 -11.17 -7.71 -5.52
N VAL A 389 -12.11 -8.40 -4.86
CA VAL A 389 -13.50 -7.95 -4.71
C VAL A 389 -13.56 -6.59 -4.01
N SER A 390 -12.82 -6.41 -2.90
CA SER A 390 -12.73 -5.13 -2.19
C SER A 390 -12.23 -4.00 -3.12
N ARG A 391 -11.24 -4.27 -3.98
CA ARG A 391 -10.74 -3.30 -4.97
C ARG A 391 -11.74 -2.98 -6.08
N ILE A 392 -12.47 -3.98 -6.57
CA ILE A 392 -13.46 -3.83 -7.66
C ILE A 392 -14.67 -3.05 -7.16
N LEU A 393 -15.23 -3.48 -6.03
CA LEU A 393 -16.39 -2.85 -5.41
C LEU A 393 -16.07 -1.49 -4.78
N LYS A 394 -14.77 -1.23 -4.52
CA LYS A 394 -14.30 -0.07 -3.75
C LYS A 394 -15.14 0.08 -2.48
N ASP A 395 -15.19 -1.01 -1.70
CA ASP A 395 -15.94 -1.10 -0.45
C ASP A 395 -15.28 -0.27 0.68
N ASP A 396 -15.86 -0.32 1.88
CA ASP A 396 -15.33 0.43 3.03
C ASP A 396 -13.91 -0.02 3.39
N ASN A 397 -13.57 -1.30 3.21
CA ASN A 397 -12.22 -1.80 3.44
C ASN A 397 -11.20 -1.11 2.52
N TYR A 398 -11.53 -1.00 1.22
CA TYR A 398 -10.70 -0.27 0.25
C TYR A 398 -10.51 1.20 0.63
N TRP A 399 -11.61 1.92 0.89
CA TRP A 399 -11.51 3.36 1.14
C TRP A 399 -10.86 3.68 2.48
N GLN A 400 -11.08 2.87 3.52
CA GLN A 400 -10.39 3.05 4.80
C GLN A 400 -8.89 2.76 4.69
N ALA A 401 -8.48 1.77 3.89
CA ALA A 401 -7.07 1.55 3.59
C ALA A 401 -6.48 2.78 2.89
N MET A 402 -7.12 3.28 1.82
CA MET A 402 -6.63 4.44 1.06
C MET A 402 -6.51 5.69 1.94
N LEU A 403 -7.54 5.97 2.76
CA LEU A 403 -7.54 7.09 3.70
C LEU A 403 -6.33 7.02 4.65
N ASN A 404 -5.96 5.83 5.13
CA ASN A 404 -4.86 5.65 6.08
C ASN A 404 -3.47 5.55 5.44
N GLY A 405 -3.31 5.91 4.15
CA GLY A 405 -2.00 6.00 3.48
C GLY A 405 -1.54 4.69 2.82
N ALA A 406 -2.48 3.77 2.54
CA ALA A 406 -2.21 2.55 1.80
C ALA A 406 -2.03 2.78 0.29
N GLY A 407 -2.44 3.94 -0.25
CA GLY A 407 -2.33 4.24 -1.69
C GLY A 407 -0.89 4.38 -2.21
N PHE A 408 -0.73 4.35 -3.53
CA PHE A 408 0.53 4.62 -4.23
C PHE A 408 0.41 5.86 -5.15
N ALA A 409 1.53 6.55 -5.38
CA ALA A 409 1.58 7.84 -6.07
C ALA A 409 1.19 7.82 -7.57
N THR A 410 1.05 6.64 -8.16
CA THR A 410 0.80 6.39 -9.60
C THR A 410 -0.63 6.66 -10.04
N LEU A 411 -1.62 6.63 -9.14
CA LEU A 411 -3.04 6.77 -9.49
C LEU A 411 -3.42 8.17 -10.02
N TYR A 412 -2.76 9.24 -9.56
CA TYR A 412 -3.24 10.62 -9.81
C TYR A 412 -2.64 11.32 -11.05
N LYS A 413 -1.53 10.82 -11.63
CA LYS A 413 -0.84 11.52 -12.75
C LYS A 413 -1.59 11.42 -14.09
N GLY A 414 -2.42 10.39 -14.28
CA GLY A 414 -3.13 10.15 -15.54
C GLY A 414 -4.41 10.97 -15.70
N GLU A 415 -5.13 11.25 -14.61
CA GLU A 415 -6.52 11.72 -14.68
C GLU A 415 -6.67 13.25 -14.79
N VAL A 416 -5.81 14.03 -14.13
CA VAL A 416 -6.05 15.48 -13.98
C VAL A 416 -5.59 16.32 -15.18
N GLY A 417 -4.52 15.92 -15.86
CA GLY A 417 -3.93 16.72 -16.96
C GLY A 417 -4.39 16.31 -18.36
N ALA A 418 -4.28 15.03 -18.70
CA ALA A 418 -4.53 14.53 -20.05
C ALA A 418 -6.02 14.29 -20.35
N GLY A 419 -6.78 13.83 -19.35
CA GLY A 419 -8.23 13.62 -19.45
C GLY A 419 -9.02 14.92 -19.52
N ARG A 420 -8.64 15.93 -18.73
CA ARG A 420 -9.29 17.26 -18.70
C ARG A 420 -9.10 18.02 -20.01
N ASN A 421 -7.91 18.01 -20.60
CA ASN A 421 -7.63 18.66 -21.89
C ASN A 421 -8.40 18.01 -23.06
N LEU A 422 -8.54 16.68 -23.05
CA LEU A 422 -9.27 15.97 -24.10
C LEU A 422 -10.79 16.10 -23.94
N ARG A 423 -11.30 15.98 -22.71
CA ARG A 423 -12.72 16.23 -22.39
C ARG A 423 -13.13 17.65 -22.77
N ASN A 424 -12.33 18.65 -22.41
CA ASN A 424 -12.59 20.04 -22.79
C ASN A 424 -12.53 20.25 -24.30
N PHE A 425 -11.61 19.60 -25.02
CA PHE A 425 -11.57 19.62 -26.49
C PHE A 425 -12.87 19.11 -27.12
N TYR A 426 -13.36 17.93 -26.71
CA TYR A 426 -14.59 17.35 -27.25
C TYR A 426 -15.85 18.16 -26.85
N ILE A 427 -15.94 18.59 -25.59
CA ILE A 427 -17.03 19.45 -25.12
C ILE A 427 -17.06 20.78 -25.88
N SER A 428 -15.89 21.41 -26.12
CA SER A 428 -15.79 22.68 -26.88
C SER A 428 -16.23 22.56 -28.35
N ARG A 429 -16.35 21.34 -28.87
CA ARG A 429 -16.83 21.03 -30.23
C ARG A 429 -18.28 20.55 -30.25
N GLY A 430 -19.00 20.63 -29.12
CA GLY A 430 -20.38 20.14 -28.99
C GLY A 430 -20.50 18.62 -28.99
N ILE A 431 -19.40 17.89 -28.82
CA ILE A 431 -19.36 16.43 -28.84
C ILE A 431 -19.49 15.93 -27.40
N ASN A 432 -20.50 15.10 -27.13
CA ASN A 432 -20.64 14.43 -25.84
C ASN A 432 -19.48 13.44 -25.65
N TYR A 433 -18.52 13.79 -24.79
CA TYR A 433 -17.33 12.99 -24.50
C TYR A 433 -17.66 11.54 -24.12
N ASN A 434 -18.80 11.29 -23.45
CA ASN A 434 -19.21 9.95 -23.06
C ASN A 434 -19.52 9.04 -24.27
N LYS A 435 -19.83 9.63 -25.43
CA LYS A 435 -20.09 8.93 -26.70
C LYS A 435 -18.87 8.86 -27.62
N VAL A 436 -17.75 9.49 -27.25
CA VAL A 436 -16.51 9.41 -28.02
C VAL A 436 -15.88 8.03 -27.80
N LEU A 437 -15.67 7.29 -28.89
CA LEU A 437 -14.98 6.01 -28.87
C LEU A 437 -13.46 6.26 -28.85
N ASP A 438 -12.92 6.63 -27.70
CA ASP A 438 -11.47 6.71 -27.42
C ASP A 438 -10.93 5.34 -26.98
N ALA A 439 -11.26 4.30 -27.77
CA ALA A 439 -11.06 2.89 -27.43
C ALA A 439 -9.67 2.56 -26.81
N PRO A 440 -8.53 3.07 -27.30
CA PRO A 440 -7.23 2.79 -26.68
C PRO A 440 -7.10 3.29 -25.23
N ARG A 441 -7.71 4.45 -24.89
CA ARG A 441 -7.67 4.99 -23.52
C ARG A 441 -8.62 4.25 -22.59
N LYS A 442 -9.81 3.91 -23.07
CA LYS A 442 -10.77 3.09 -22.30
C LYS A 442 -10.25 1.68 -22.05
N ILE A 443 -9.58 1.08 -23.04
CA ILE A 443 -8.90 -0.22 -22.92
C ILE A 443 -7.73 -0.11 -21.92
N ALA A 444 -6.88 0.92 -22.03
CA ALA A 444 -5.81 1.14 -21.07
C ALA A 444 -6.34 1.36 -19.65
N GLY A 445 -7.42 2.12 -19.48
CA GLY A 445 -8.09 2.32 -18.19
C GLY A 445 -8.70 1.03 -17.63
N ALA A 446 -9.31 0.20 -18.47
CA ALA A 446 -9.81 -1.12 -18.08
C ALA A 446 -8.68 -2.07 -17.68
N ALA A 447 -7.59 -2.11 -18.46
CA ALA A 447 -6.39 -2.88 -18.14
C ALA A 447 -5.76 -2.39 -16.82
N GLU A 448 -5.70 -1.08 -16.58
CA GLU A 448 -5.25 -0.51 -15.30
C GLU A 448 -6.15 -0.87 -14.13
N ALA A 449 -7.47 -0.90 -14.32
CA ALA A 449 -8.40 -1.34 -13.29
C ALA A 449 -8.20 -2.82 -12.92
N ILE A 450 -8.02 -3.68 -13.92
CA ILE A 450 -7.73 -5.11 -13.72
C ILE A 450 -6.36 -5.30 -13.06
N SER A 451 -5.32 -4.64 -13.58
CA SER A 451 -3.98 -4.64 -13.01
C SER A 451 -3.99 -4.24 -11.54
N SER A 452 -4.68 -3.14 -11.22
CA SER A 452 -4.79 -2.63 -9.86
C SER A 452 -5.57 -3.58 -8.95
N ALA A 453 -6.56 -4.29 -9.48
CA ALA A 453 -7.29 -5.33 -8.74
C ALA A 453 -6.36 -6.49 -8.34
N PHE A 454 -5.45 -6.92 -9.22
CA PHE A 454 -4.44 -7.92 -8.89
C PHE A 454 -3.36 -7.37 -7.95
N GLU A 455 -2.81 -6.19 -8.23
CA GLU A 455 -1.73 -5.58 -7.43
C GLU A 455 -2.15 -5.31 -5.97
N LEU A 456 -3.40 -4.88 -5.76
CA LEU A 456 -3.91 -4.52 -4.44
C LEU A 456 -4.61 -5.69 -3.73
N SER A 457 -4.81 -6.81 -4.41
CA SER A 457 -5.51 -7.99 -3.92
C SER A 457 -4.94 -8.47 -2.57
N ALA A 458 -3.67 -8.87 -2.53
CA ALA A 458 -3.08 -9.39 -1.31
C ALA A 458 -3.01 -8.32 -0.20
N ARG A 459 -2.78 -7.07 -0.59
CA ARG A 459 -2.63 -5.92 0.32
C ARG A 459 -3.93 -5.56 1.05
N LEU A 460 -5.04 -5.45 0.31
CA LEU A 460 -6.35 -5.11 0.86
C LEU A 460 -6.87 -6.16 1.82
N GLU A 461 -6.57 -7.43 1.54
CA GLU A 461 -6.94 -8.51 2.43
C GLU A 461 -6.04 -8.54 3.68
N GLU A 462 -4.74 -8.25 3.58
CA GLU A 462 -3.92 -8.09 4.78
C GLU A 462 -4.46 -6.98 5.67
N PHE A 463 -4.80 -5.81 5.09
CA PHE A 463 -5.42 -4.72 5.83
C PHE A 463 -6.66 -5.20 6.58
N ARG A 464 -7.60 -5.85 5.87
CA ARG A 464 -8.83 -6.38 6.46
C ARG A 464 -8.55 -7.36 7.60
N ARG A 465 -7.62 -8.30 7.40
CA ARG A 465 -7.31 -9.35 8.38
C ARG A 465 -6.61 -8.80 9.62
N LEU A 466 -5.72 -7.82 9.47
CA LEU A 466 -5.10 -7.11 10.59
C LEU A 466 -6.18 -6.38 11.42
N ARG A 467 -7.13 -5.72 10.76
CA ARG A 467 -8.26 -5.06 11.43
C ARG A 467 -9.15 -6.04 12.21
N VAL A 468 -9.48 -7.19 11.61
CA VAL A 468 -10.23 -8.26 12.30
C VAL A 468 -9.47 -8.80 13.52
N ARG A 469 -8.13 -8.75 13.50
CA ARG A 469 -7.27 -9.13 14.63
C ARG A 469 -7.06 -8.02 15.67
N GLY A 470 -7.76 -6.90 15.54
CA GLY A 470 -7.68 -5.79 16.49
C GLY A 470 -6.54 -4.80 16.25
N ALA A 471 -5.78 -4.92 15.15
CA ALA A 471 -4.79 -3.91 14.81
C ALA A 471 -5.47 -2.57 14.50
N SER A 472 -4.84 -1.45 14.86
CA SER A 472 -5.33 -0.12 14.53
C SER A 472 -5.39 0.13 13.01
N LEU A 473 -6.14 1.13 12.56
CA LEU A 473 -6.19 1.53 11.15
C LEU A 473 -4.81 1.90 10.59
N GLU A 474 -3.98 2.57 11.39
CA GLU A 474 -2.60 2.91 11.00
C GLU A 474 -1.71 1.67 10.88
N GLU A 475 -1.82 0.71 11.80
CA GLU A 475 -1.06 -0.54 11.74
C GLU A 475 -1.49 -1.43 10.59
N ALA A 476 -2.80 -1.55 10.35
CA ALA A 476 -3.33 -2.27 9.21
C ALA A 476 -2.87 -1.63 7.89
N ALA A 477 -2.86 -0.30 7.79
CA ALA A 477 -2.35 0.41 6.62
C ALA A 477 -0.83 0.23 6.46
N PHE A 478 -0.08 0.12 7.55
CA PHE A 478 1.34 -0.23 7.47
C PHE A 478 1.54 -1.69 7.00
N GLY A 479 0.76 -2.64 7.52
CA GLY A 479 0.78 -4.04 7.08
C GLY A 479 0.40 -4.23 5.61
N PHE A 480 -0.57 -3.46 5.11
CA PHE A 480 -0.90 -3.38 3.68
C PHE A 480 0.33 -3.05 2.83
N ARG A 481 1.17 -2.13 3.31
CA ARG A 481 2.37 -1.70 2.58
C ARG A 481 3.48 -2.72 2.65
N GLU A 482 3.59 -3.49 3.74
CA GLU A 482 4.69 -4.45 3.97
C GLU A 482 4.35 -5.91 3.62
N VAL A 483 3.09 -6.31 3.43
CA VAL A 483 2.73 -7.71 3.08
C VAL A 483 3.20 -8.13 1.69
N SER A 484 3.34 -7.15 0.82
CA SER A 484 4.05 -7.23 -0.45
C SER A 484 4.99 -6.03 -0.51
N THR A 485 6.06 -6.12 -1.28
CA THR A 485 7.12 -5.10 -1.33
C THR A 485 6.57 -3.67 -1.40
N ASP A 486 6.98 -2.80 -0.47
CA ASP A 486 6.61 -1.37 -0.50
C ASP A 486 7.47 -0.65 -1.55
N PHE A 487 6.95 -0.54 -2.77
CA PHE A 487 7.66 0.07 -3.90
C PHE A 487 7.91 1.57 -3.75
N ALA A 488 7.29 2.24 -2.77
CA ALA A 488 7.57 3.64 -2.48
C ALA A 488 8.82 3.83 -1.62
N MET A 489 9.32 2.76 -0.97
CA MET A 489 10.60 2.77 -0.29
C MET A 489 11.75 3.08 -1.24
N ARG A 490 12.71 3.86 -0.74
CA ARG A 490 13.97 4.20 -1.40
C ARG A 490 14.96 4.69 -0.35
N GLY A 491 16.25 4.49 -0.57
CA GLY A 491 17.28 5.04 0.30
C GLY A 491 17.58 6.52 0.08
N GLN A 492 18.41 7.11 0.96
CA GLN A 492 18.81 8.53 0.90
C GLN A 492 19.87 8.86 -0.16
N SER A 493 20.61 7.86 -0.68
CA SER A 493 21.71 8.08 -1.61
C SER A 493 21.21 8.53 -2.98
N ASP A 494 21.69 9.68 -3.44
CA ASP A 494 21.34 10.19 -4.77
C ASP A 494 21.91 9.29 -5.89
N VAL A 495 23.02 8.59 -5.64
CA VAL A 495 23.58 7.60 -6.58
C VAL A 495 22.64 6.39 -6.71
N VAL A 496 22.19 5.83 -5.60
CA VAL A 496 21.22 4.71 -5.62
C VAL A 496 19.92 5.16 -6.27
N ARG A 497 19.47 6.39 -6.00
CA ARG A 497 18.27 6.97 -6.65
C ARG A 497 18.41 7.12 -8.14
N PHE A 498 19.58 7.52 -8.63
CA PHE A 498 19.87 7.60 -10.06
C PHE A 498 19.65 6.24 -10.72
N PHE A 499 20.28 5.19 -10.19
CA PHE A 499 20.13 3.83 -10.72
C PHE A 499 18.72 3.29 -10.59
N THR A 500 18.06 3.46 -9.45
CA THR A 500 16.69 2.97 -9.24
C THR A 500 15.64 3.76 -10.03
N THR A 501 15.91 5.01 -10.40
CA THR A 501 15.03 5.83 -11.25
C THR A 501 15.20 5.50 -12.72
N GLY A 502 16.41 5.15 -13.17
CA GLY A 502 16.67 4.73 -14.55
C GLY A 502 16.41 3.24 -14.82
N GLY A 503 16.71 2.38 -13.85
CA GLY A 503 16.61 0.93 -13.94
C GLY A 503 15.17 0.42 -13.78
N PRO A 504 14.63 -0.30 -14.78
CA PRO A 504 13.36 -1.03 -14.65
C PRO A 504 13.46 -2.06 -13.52
N PHE A 505 12.45 -2.12 -12.65
CA PHE A 505 12.32 -3.10 -11.54
C PHE A 505 13.48 -3.20 -10.52
N LEU A 506 14.60 -2.47 -10.68
CA LEU A 506 15.74 -2.52 -9.76
C LEU A 506 15.34 -2.23 -8.31
N ASN A 507 14.58 -1.15 -8.08
CA ASN A 507 14.08 -0.83 -6.74
C ASN A 507 13.19 -1.96 -6.20
N ALA A 508 12.31 -2.52 -7.02
CA ALA A 508 11.39 -3.57 -6.61
C ALA A 508 12.15 -4.80 -6.09
N GLY A 509 13.17 -5.28 -6.83
CA GLY A 509 13.99 -6.40 -6.39
C GLY A 509 14.81 -6.11 -5.13
N MET A 510 15.41 -4.91 -5.03
CA MET A 510 16.14 -4.50 -3.81
C MET A 510 15.23 -4.48 -2.58
N GLN A 511 14.03 -3.92 -2.71
CA GLN A 511 13.06 -3.84 -1.62
C GLN A 511 12.47 -5.21 -1.26
N GLY A 512 12.27 -6.09 -2.24
CA GLY A 512 11.83 -7.48 -2.02
C GLY A 512 12.82 -8.27 -1.19
N LEU A 513 14.11 -8.21 -1.54
CA LEU A 513 15.18 -8.84 -0.77
C LEU A 513 15.28 -8.27 0.65
N ALA A 514 15.27 -6.94 0.77
CA ALA A 514 15.33 -6.27 2.06
C ALA A 514 14.15 -6.66 2.96
N ARG A 515 12.94 -6.78 2.39
CA ARG A 515 11.75 -7.23 3.11
C ARG A 515 11.88 -8.68 3.57
N GLY A 516 12.45 -9.56 2.74
CA GLY A 516 12.77 -10.94 3.09
C GLY A 516 13.69 -11.04 4.30
N VAL A 517 14.76 -10.25 4.32
CA VAL A 517 15.68 -10.17 5.47
C VAL A 517 14.95 -9.65 6.72
N ARG A 518 14.09 -8.64 6.59
CA ARG A 518 13.28 -8.16 7.73
C ARG A 518 12.32 -9.23 8.27
N ALA A 519 11.68 -10.00 7.39
CA ALA A 519 10.81 -11.11 7.77
C ALA A 519 11.58 -12.22 8.51
N ALA A 520 12.79 -12.53 8.05
CA ALA A 520 13.65 -13.53 8.69
C ALA A 520 14.08 -13.09 10.10
N LYS A 521 14.36 -11.79 10.29
CA LYS A 521 14.69 -11.24 11.61
C LYS A 521 13.49 -11.17 12.56
N SER A 522 12.29 -10.88 12.06
CA SER A 522 11.09 -10.72 12.91
C SER A 522 10.52 -12.06 13.38
N ASN A 523 10.44 -13.06 12.50
CA ASN A 523 9.95 -14.39 12.87
C ASN A 523 10.58 -15.47 11.97
N PRO A 524 11.81 -15.90 12.26
CA PRO A 524 12.54 -16.84 11.43
C PRO A 524 11.85 -18.20 11.33
N ALA A 525 11.28 -18.71 12.43
CA ALA A 525 10.61 -20.01 12.45
C ALA A 525 9.35 -20.02 11.58
N ARG A 526 8.50 -18.99 11.68
CA ARG A 526 7.31 -18.86 10.84
C ARG A 526 7.68 -18.71 9.37
N LEU A 527 8.68 -17.88 9.08
CA LEU A 527 9.15 -17.70 7.71
C LEU A 527 9.66 -19.01 7.13
N ALA A 528 10.51 -19.72 7.86
CA ALA A 528 11.06 -21.02 7.46
C ALA A 528 9.94 -22.03 7.22
N LEU A 529 9.00 -22.19 8.16
CA LEU A 529 7.88 -23.13 8.02
C LEU A 529 7.02 -22.80 6.80
N LYS A 530 6.60 -21.54 6.64
CA LYS A 530 5.76 -21.15 5.50
C LYS A 530 6.49 -21.27 4.16
N SER A 531 7.78 -20.92 4.12
CA SER A 531 8.60 -21.03 2.91
C SER A 531 8.86 -22.49 2.55
N LEU A 532 9.10 -23.34 3.56
CA LEU A 532 9.21 -24.79 3.40
C LEU A 532 7.93 -25.36 2.79
N THR A 533 6.77 -25.04 3.35
CA THR A 533 5.46 -25.55 2.89
C THR A 533 5.10 -25.09 1.48
N VAL A 534 5.30 -23.81 1.15
CA VAL A 534 4.84 -23.25 -0.14
C VAL A 534 5.89 -23.39 -1.25
N PHE A 535 7.17 -23.32 -0.91
CA PHE A 535 8.25 -23.32 -1.89
C PHE A 535 9.03 -24.62 -1.90
N THR A 536 9.72 -24.94 -0.80
CA THR A 536 10.72 -26.01 -0.80
C THR A 536 10.11 -27.38 -1.04
N LEU A 537 9.07 -27.73 -0.29
CA LEU A 537 8.41 -29.04 -0.37
C LEU A 537 7.84 -29.34 -1.77
N PRO A 538 6.98 -28.47 -2.36
CA PRO A 538 6.51 -28.69 -3.72
C PRO A 538 7.65 -28.79 -4.74
N THR A 539 8.72 -28.01 -4.56
CA THR A 539 9.87 -28.03 -5.46
C THR A 539 10.60 -29.35 -5.40
N LEU A 540 10.91 -29.85 -4.19
CA LEU A 540 11.61 -31.12 -4.04
C LEU A 540 10.77 -32.29 -4.51
N ALA A 541 9.45 -32.27 -4.27
CA ALA A 541 8.53 -33.28 -4.77
C ALA A 541 8.49 -33.30 -6.31
N LEU A 542 8.36 -32.13 -6.95
CA LEU A 542 8.36 -32.03 -8.41
C LEU A 542 9.72 -32.34 -9.03
N TYR A 543 10.81 -31.94 -8.38
CA TYR A 543 12.15 -32.35 -8.78
C TYR A 543 12.27 -33.87 -8.75
N TYR A 544 11.90 -34.50 -7.64
CA TYR A 544 11.94 -35.97 -7.50
C TYR A 544 11.08 -36.69 -8.54
N TYR A 545 9.90 -36.14 -8.86
CA TYR A 545 9.03 -36.66 -9.90
C TYR A 545 9.68 -36.53 -11.29
N ASN A 546 10.31 -35.40 -11.59
CA ASN A 546 10.83 -35.08 -12.91
C ASN A 546 12.30 -35.49 -13.14
N ARG A 547 13.10 -35.77 -12.11
CA ARG A 547 14.57 -35.92 -12.18
C ARG A 547 15.06 -36.99 -13.15
N ASN A 548 14.21 -37.99 -13.45
CA ASN A 548 14.54 -39.07 -14.37
C ASN A 548 13.96 -38.85 -15.78
N ASP A 549 13.14 -37.83 -15.97
CA ASP A 549 12.53 -37.51 -17.26
C ASP A 549 13.54 -36.76 -18.15
N PRO A 550 13.92 -37.31 -19.32
CA PRO A 550 14.82 -36.63 -20.25
C PRO A 550 14.27 -35.27 -20.71
N ARG A 551 12.95 -35.11 -20.81
CA ARG A 551 12.29 -33.86 -21.23
C ARG A 551 12.56 -32.75 -20.21
N TYR A 552 12.49 -33.07 -18.92
CA TYR A 552 12.80 -32.12 -17.84
C TYR A 552 14.27 -31.66 -17.89
N LYS A 553 15.21 -32.58 -18.11
CA LYS A 553 16.65 -32.25 -18.22
C LYS A 553 16.97 -31.42 -19.46
N ALA A 554 16.18 -31.54 -20.52
CA ALA A 554 16.33 -30.76 -21.74
C ALA A 554 15.80 -29.33 -21.61
N LEU A 555 15.04 -29.00 -20.55
CA LEU A 555 14.51 -27.66 -20.35
C LEU A 555 15.64 -26.66 -20.03
N PRO A 556 15.58 -25.44 -20.59
CA PRO A 556 16.49 -24.37 -20.20
C PRO A 556 16.43 -24.08 -18.69
N ASP A 557 17.57 -23.75 -18.08
CA ASP A 557 17.66 -23.51 -16.63
C ASP A 557 16.70 -22.43 -16.15
N TRP A 558 16.54 -21.33 -16.89
CA TRP A 558 15.62 -20.25 -16.52
C TRP A 558 14.17 -20.75 -16.40
N MET A 559 13.78 -21.74 -17.20
CA MET A 559 12.43 -22.29 -17.15
C MET A 559 12.23 -23.09 -15.87
N ARG A 560 13.21 -23.93 -15.51
CA ARG A 560 13.23 -24.72 -14.26
C ARG A 560 13.36 -23.84 -13.02
N ASP A 561 14.16 -22.78 -13.08
CA ASP A 561 14.41 -21.88 -11.94
C ASP A 561 13.22 -20.98 -11.62
N LEU A 562 12.51 -20.49 -12.65
CA LEU A 562 11.39 -19.56 -12.49
C LEU A 562 10.04 -20.27 -12.37
N HIS A 563 9.95 -21.56 -12.67
CA HIS A 563 8.69 -22.29 -12.71
C HIS A 563 8.77 -23.67 -12.06
N TRP A 564 7.69 -24.07 -11.41
CA TRP A 564 7.42 -25.48 -11.17
C TRP A 564 6.95 -26.10 -12.48
N VAL A 565 7.65 -27.16 -12.90
CA VAL A 565 7.41 -27.87 -14.16
C VAL A 565 6.58 -29.11 -13.87
N ILE A 566 5.44 -29.24 -14.54
CA ILE A 566 4.54 -30.39 -14.38
C ILE A 566 4.26 -30.98 -15.75
N PHE A 567 4.75 -32.19 -16.01
CA PHE A 567 4.37 -32.95 -17.20
C PHE A 567 3.04 -33.65 -16.96
N THR A 568 2.08 -33.48 -17.86
CA THR A 568 0.81 -34.20 -17.82
C THR A 568 0.90 -35.49 -18.66
N PRO A 569 0.26 -36.59 -18.23
CA PRO A 569 0.18 -37.80 -19.03
C PRO A 569 -0.42 -37.51 -20.42
N GLY A 570 0.29 -37.88 -21.48
CA GLY A 570 -0.16 -37.68 -22.86
C GLY A 570 0.18 -36.32 -23.50
N SER A 571 0.95 -35.46 -22.82
CA SER A 571 1.50 -34.22 -23.38
C SER A 571 3.03 -34.24 -23.37
N ASP A 572 3.64 -33.76 -24.46
CA ASP A 572 5.09 -33.49 -24.52
C ASP A 572 5.46 -32.12 -23.96
N GLU A 573 4.49 -31.20 -23.85
CA GLU A 573 4.69 -29.88 -23.28
C GLU A 573 4.37 -29.87 -21.77
N PRO A 574 5.21 -29.24 -20.94
CA PRO A 574 4.95 -29.10 -19.52
C PRO A 574 3.99 -27.94 -19.21
N PHE A 575 3.19 -28.11 -18.16
CA PHE A 575 2.53 -27.00 -17.49
C PHE A 575 3.52 -26.28 -16.57
N LEU A 576 3.58 -24.95 -16.66
CA LEU A 576 4.52 -24.11 -15.93
C LEU A 576 3.79 -23.24 -14.91
N ILE A 577 4.08 -23.45 -13.63
CA ILE A 577 3.55 -22.59 -12.56
C ILE A 577 4.67 -21.64 -12.11
N PRO A 578 4.49 -20.31 -12.21
CA PRO A 578 5.52 -19.37 -11.83
C PRO A 578 5.79 -19.38 -10.33
N ARG A 579 7.07 -19.40 -9.97
CA ARG A 579 7.56 -19.24 -8.59
C ARG A 579 7.69 -17.76 -8.26
N GLY A 580 7.42 -17.39 -7.01
CA GLY A 580 7.71 -16.05 -6.47
C GLY A 580 9.20 -15.69 -6.64
N PHE A 581 9.52 -14.41 -6.87
CA PHE A 581 10.89 -14.00 -7.23
C PHE A 581 11.91 -14.31 -6.12
N GLU A 582 11.90 -13.58 -5.01
CA GLU A 582 12.93 -13.68 -3.98
C GLU A 582 12.82 -14.99 -3.19
N TYR A 583 11.60 -15.33 -2.79
CA TYR A 583 11.35 -16.55 -2.02
C TYR A 583 11.44 -17.82 -2.87
N GLY A 584 11.01 -17.78 -4.13
CA GLY A 584 11.19 -18.92 -5.04
C GLY A 584 12.65 -19.12 -5.42
N ALA A 585 13.43 -18.05 -5.60
CA ALA A 585 14.88 -18.21 -5.79
C ALA A 585 15.54 -18.89 -4.58
N LEU A 586 15.31 -18.36 -3.37
CA LEU A 586 15.98 -18.84 -2.15
C LEU A 586 15.47 -20.20 -1.65
N PHE A 587 14.16 -20.45 -1.74
CA PHE A 587 13.52 -21.61 -1.12
C PHE A 587 13.00 -22.64 -2.13
N ALA A 588 13.08 -22.39 -3.43
CA ALA A 588 12.78 -23.38 -4.47
C ALA A 588 14.00 -23.67 -5.36
N ALA A 589 14.45 -22.69 -6.15
CA ALA A 589 15.52 -22.89 -7.12
C ALA A 589 16.84 -23.32 -6.47
N VAL A 590 17.29 -22.66 -5.39
CA VAL A 590 18.51 -23.06 -4.67
C VAL A 590 18.44 -24.49 -4.15
N PRO A 591 17.40 -24.90 -3.39
CA PRO A 591 17.23 -26.31 -3.00
C PRO A 591 17.21 -27.29 -4.18
N GLU A 592 16.50 -26.99 -5.26
CA GLU A 592 16.45 -27.82 -6.47
C GLU A 592 17.84 -28.02 -7.08
N ARG A 593 18.64 -26.95 -7.19
CA ARG A 593 20.02 -27.03 -7.71
C ARG A 593 20.97 -27.73 -6.75
N MET A 594 20.76 -27.60 -5.44
CA MET A 594 21.49 -28.40 -4.46
C MET A 594 21.19 -29.89 -4.64
N MET A 595 19.94 -30.28 -4.88
CA MET A 595 19.57 -31.68 -5.15
C MET A 595 20.19 -32.19 -6.45
N GLU A 596 20.13 -31.40 -7.53
CA GLU A 596 20.76 -31.73 -8.81
C GLU A 596 22.28 -31.93 -8.64
N PHE A 597 22.95 -31.04 -7.91
CA PHE A 597 24.37 -31.17 -7.60
C PHE A 597 24.68 -32.42 -6.77
N ILE A 598 23.89 -32.70 -5.72
CA ILE A 598 24.03 -33.90 -4.87
C ILE A 598 23.86 -35.18 -5.68
N GLU A 599 22.90 -35.24 -6.60
CA GLU A 599 22.67 -36.42 -7.43
C GLU A 599 23.83 -36.70 -8.40
N THR A 600 24.49 -35.66 -8.93
CA THR A 600 25.65 -35.82 -9.82
C THR A 600 26.93 -36.31 -9.11
N LEU A 601 27.02 -36.14 -7.78
CA LEU A 601 28.17 -36.56 -6.96
C LEU A 601 27.74 -37.63 -5.95
N HIS A 602 27.46 -38.85 -6.43
CA HIS A 602 27.17 -40.06 -5.61
C HIS A 602 26.09 -39.89 -4.51
N GLY A 603 25.09 -39.01 -4.67
CA GLY A 603 24.12 -38.64 -3.63
C GLY A 603 22.66 -39.13 -3.81
N LYS A 604 22.35 -40.04 -4.74
CA LYS A 604 20.97 -40.52 -4.97
C LYS A 604 20.30 -41.06 -3.70
N GLN A 605 21.01 -41.90 -2.92
CA GLN A 605 20.50 -42.45 -1.66
C GLN A 605 20.34 -41.39 -0.55
N PHE A 606 21.18 -40.36 -0.55
CA PHE A 606 21.08 -39.25 0.41
C PHE A 606 19.89 -38.34 0.09
N ALA A 607 19.68 -38.05 -1.20
CA ALA A 607 18.55 -37.27 -1.70
C ALA A 607 17.20 -37.92 -1.38
N ASP A 608 17.08 -39.22 -1.66
CA ASP A 608 15.87 -39.99 -1.40
C ASP A 608 15.54 -40.00 0.10
N ARG A 609 16.55 -40.14 0.97
CA ARG A 609 16.36 -40.13 2.43
C ARG A 609 16.02 -38.74 3.00
N MET A 610 16.63 -37.67 2.50
CA MET A 610 16.31 -36.32 2.97
C MET A 610 14.88 -35.91 2.61
N LEU A 611 14.41 -36.30 1.42
CA LEU A 611 13.03 -36.07 1.01
C LEU A 611 12.05 -36.86 1.89
N ALA A 612 12.31 -38.14 2.12
CA ALA A 612 11.48 -38.98 2.98
C ALA A 612 11.37 -38.39 4.40
N ILE A 613 12.49 -38.00 5.01
CA ILE A 613 12.52 -37.37 6.35
C ILE A 613 11.65 -36.10 6.39
N VAL A 614 11.70 -35.28 5.35
CA VAL A 614 10.94 -34.02 5.29
C VAL A 614 9.44 -34.27 5.09
N VAL A 615 9.07 -35.25 4.26
CA VAL A 615 7.67 -35.66 4.03
C VAL A 615 7.08 -36.31 5.29
N ASP A 616 7.83 -37.21 5.92
CA ASP A 616 7.41 -37.96 7.12
C ASP A 616 7.27 -37.05 8.34
N GLN A 617 8.23 -36.14 8.57
CA GLN A 617 8.20 -35.23 9.72
C GLN A 617 7.09 -34.18 9.64
N LEU A 618 6.67 -33.80 8.43
CA LEU A 618 5.62 -32.82 8.22
C LEU A 618 4.24 -33.45 7.99
N ARG A 619 4.15 -34.79 8.00
CA ARG A 619 2.91 -35.56 7.76
C ARG A 619 2.23 -35.15 6.45
N LEU A 620 3.03 -34.91 5.41
CA LEU A 620 2.56 -34.46 4.09
C LEU A 620 2.32 -35.64 3.17
N ASP A 621 1.51 -36.60 3.64
CA ASP A 621 1.13 -37.74 2.82
C ASP A 621 0.25 -37.22 1.64
N PRO A 622 0.68 -37.39 0.37
CA PRO A 622 -0.01 -36.80 -0.78
C PRO A 622 -1.37 -37.43 -1.07
N ILE A 623 -1.67 -38.56 -0.42
CA ILE A 623 -2.91 -39.30 -0.59
C ILE A 623 -3.90 -38.84 0.50
N PRO A 624 -5.07 -38.30 0.15
CA PRO A 624 -6.09 -37.97 1.15
C PRO A 624 -6.41 -39.18 2.03
N GLN A 625 -6.53 -38.99 3.35
CA GLN A 625 -6.84 -40.08 4.30
C GLN A 625 -8.10 -40.89 3.90
N ALA A 626 -9.02 -40.29 3.14
CA ALA A 626 -10.19 -40.98 2.60
C ALA A 626 -9.85 -42.07 1.57
N LEU A 627 -8.74 -41.92 0.84
CA LEU A 627 -8.27 -42.83 -0.22
C LEU A 627 -7.12 -43.73 0.25
N ASN A 628 -6.36 -43.31 1.27
CA ASN A 628 -5.15 -44.00 1.72
C ASN A 628 -5.41 -45.49 2.06
N PRO A 629 -6.36 -45.83 2.95
CA PRO A 629 -6.61 -47.22 3.32
C PRO A 629 -7.07 -48.07 2.13
N LEU A 630 -7.81 -47.50 1.16
CA LEU A 630 -8.27 -48.24 -0.04
C LEU A 630 -7.11 -48.57 -0.98
N LEU A 631 -6.15 -47.67 -1.12
CA LEU A 631 -4.96 -47.90 -1.92
C LEU A 631 -4.04 -48.92 -1.26
N GLU A 632 -3.86 -48.85 0.06
CA GLU A 632 -3.12 -49.86 0.83
C GLU A 632 -3.75 -51.26 0.66
N GLN A 633 -5.08 -51.37 0.64
CA GLN A 633 -5.78 -52.63 0.34
C GLN A 633 -5.51 -53.14 -1.08
N ALA A 634 -5.46 -52.24 -2.07
CA ALA A 634 -5.26 -52.58 -3.47
C ALA A 634 -3.80 -53.01 -3.75
N THR A 635 -2.83 -52.35 -3.13
CA THR A 635 -1.39 -52.66 -3.28
C THR A 635 -0.91 -53.75 -2.32
N ASN A 636 -1.75 -54.14 -1.36
CA ASN A 636 -1.40 -55.07 -0.28
C ASN A 636 -0.23 -54.57 0.58
N GLU A 637 -0.08 -53.26 0.77
CA GLU A 637 1.07 -52.64 1.45
C GLU A 637 0.62 -51.50 2.35
N THR A 638 1.15 -51.42 3.57
CA THR A 638 0.92 -50.30 4.48
C THR A 638 1.92 -49.18 4.17
N PHE A 639 1.46 -47.99 3.81
CA PHE A 639 2.35 -46.90 3.39
C PHE A 639 3.10 -46.29 4.58
N PHE A 640 2.65 -46.50 5.82
CA PHE A 640 3.35 -46.08 7.03
C PHE A 640 4.63 -46.89 7.32
N THR A 641 4.64 -48.20 7.02
CA THR A 641 5.77 -49.09 7.36
C THR A 641 6.39 -49.80 6.15
N GLY A 642 5.75 -49.74 4.98
CA GLY A 642 6.10 -50.52 3.79
C GLY A 642 5.85 -52.02 3.95
N ALA A 643 5.16 -52.46 5.01
CA ALA A 643 4.91 -53.87 5.28
C ALA A 643 3.63 -54.36 4.56
N PRO A 644 3.58 -55.61 4.07
CA PRO A 644 2.40 -56.13 3.40
C PRO A 644 1.23 -56.36 4.37
N ILE A 645 0.00 -56.07 3.92
CA ILE A 645 -1.23 -56.26 4.72
C ILE A 645 -1.52 -57.75 4.93
N VAL A 646 -1.54 -58.51 3.83
CA VAL A 646 -1.54 -59.97 3.85
C VAL A 646 -0.11 -60.41 3.51
N PRO A 647 0.64 -60.97 4.46
CA PRO A 647 2.00 -61.43 4.22
C PRO A 647 2.04 -62.55 3.17
N GLU A 648 3.18 -62.68 2.49
CA GLU A 648 3.34 -63.54 1.30
C GLU A 648 2.99 -65.01 1.54
N ASP A 649 3.23 -65.53 2.75
CA ASP A 649 2.88 -66.89 3.18
C ASP A 649 1.37 -67.15 3.31
N LEU A 650 0.55 -66.09 3.32
CA LEU A 650 -0.91 -66.16 3.40
C LEU A 650 -1.60 -65.72 2.10
N VAL A 651 -0.87 -65.22 1.10
CA VAL A 651 -1.46 -64.70 -0.15
C VAL A 651 -2.20 -65.80 -0.92
N ASP A 652 -1.65 -67.02 -0.96
CA ASP A 652 -2.24 -68.18 -1.65
C ASP A 652 -3.24 -68.97 -0.79
N VAL A 653 -3.48 -68.51 0.44
CA VAL A 653 -4.50 -69.08 1.33
C VAL A 653 -5.86 -68.48 0.98
N ARG A 654 -6.93 -69.27 1.12
CA ARG A 654 -8.32 -68.82 0.91
C ARG A 654 -8.59 -67.52 1.68
N PRO A 655 -9.26 -66.50 1.09
CA PRO A 655 -9.42 -65.20 1.74
C PRO A 655 -10.01 -65.27 3.15
N SER A 656 -11.06 -66.07 3.40
CA SER A 656 -11.62 -66.22 4.76
C SER A 656 -10.63 -66.77 5.81
N GLU A 657 -9.55 -67.40 5.36
CA GLU A 657 -8.50 -68.00 6.19
C GLU A 657 -7.20 -67.15 6.24
N GLN A 658 -7.18 -65.97 5.64
CA GLN A 658 -6.05 -65.04 5.68
C GLN A 658 -6.00 -64.27 7.00
N PHE A 659 -5.67 -64.98 8.08
CA PHE A 659 -5.53 -64.41 9.42
C PHE A 659 -4.37 -65.05 10.19
N ARG A 660 -3.91 -64.34 11.22
CA ARG A 660 -2.91 -64.81 12.19
C ARG A 660 -3.55 -64.87 13.58
N PRO A 661 -2.91 -65.52 14.58
CA PRO A 661 -3.45 -65.59 15.94
C PRO A 661 -3.74 -64.23 16.61
N TRP A 662 -3.14 -63.15 16.10
CA TRP A 662 -3.33 -61.78 16.59
C TRP A 662 -4.21 -60.91 15.67
N THR A 663 -4.81 -61.48 14.63
CA THR A 663 -5.83 -60.82 13.82
C THR A 663 -7.14 -60.78 14.61
N SER A 664 -7.88 -59.68 14.52
CA SER A 664 -9.11 -59.44 15.30
C SER A 664 -10.09 -60.60 15.19
N GLU A 665 -10.44 -61.20 16.34
CA GLU A 665 -11.41 -62.30 16.41
C GLU A 665 -12.77 -61.91 15.83
N THR A 666 -13.16 -60.63 15.99
CA THR A 666 -14.39 -60.09 15.40
C THR A 666 -14.33 -60.11 13.87
N MET A 667 -13.19 -59.75 13.28
CA MET A 667 -13.01 -59.77 11.81
C MET A 667 -12.93 -61.20 11.28
N ILE A 668 -12.33 -62.13 12.04
CA ILE A 668 -12.32 -63.56 11.71
C ILE A 668 -13.75 -64.13 11.75
N ALA A 669 -14.50 -63.84 12.80
CA ALA A 669 -15.88 -64.28 12.95
C ALA A 669 -16.79 -63.72 11.85
N LEU A 670 -16.64 -62.43 11.52
CA LEU A 670 -17.39 -61.79 10.44
C LEU A 670 -17.08 -62.42 9.08
N ALA A 671 -15.80 -62.66 8.75
CA ALA A 671 -15.40 -63.31 7.50
C ALA A 671 -15.96 -64.73 7.38
N ARG A 672 -15.97 -65.50 8.48
CA ARG A 672 -16.56 -66.85 8.52
C ARG A 672 -18.07 -66.80 8.33
N ALA A 673 -18.77 -65.93 9.07
CA ALA A 673 -20.22 -65.78 8.97
C ALA A 673 -20.63 -65.33 7.56
N MET A 674 -19.94 -64.34 6.97
CA MET A 674 -20.21 -63.92 5.59
C MET A 674 -20.03 -65.06 4.59
N ARG A 675 -18.98 -65.87 4.75
CA ARG A 675 -18.76 -67.04 3.90
C ARG A 675 -19.86 -68.09 4.08
N GLU A 676 -20.23 -68.42 5.31
CA GLU A 676 -21.21 -69.47 5.60
C GLU A 676 -22.64 -69.08 5.19
N GLU A 677 -23.03 -67.83 5.41
CA GLU A 677 -24.40 -67.36 5.15
C GLU A 677 -24.61 -66.88 3.72
N THR A 678 -23.58 -66.31 3.09
CA THR A 678 -23.73 -65.64 1.78
C THR A 678 -22.81 -66.21 0.68
N GLY A 679 -21.86 -67.08 1.04
CA GLY A 679 -20.85 -67.60 0.12
C GLY A 679 -19.76 -66.60 -0.27
N VAL A 680 -19.75 -65.38 0.30
CA VAL A 680 -18.80 -64.33 -0.03
C VAL A 680 -17.53 -64.48 0.80
N GLU A 681 -16.39 -64.57 0.12
CA GLU A 681 -15.06 -64.66 0.72
C GLU A 681 -14.53 -63.27 1.10
N MET A 682 -14.03 -63.10 2.33
CA MET A 682 -13.45 -61.86 2.83
C MET A 682 -12.19 -62.15 3.66
N SER A 683 -11.11 -61.38 3.46
CA SER A 683 -9.88 -61.51 4.25
C SER A 683 -9.97 -60.76 5.58
N PRO A 684 -9.87 -61.44 6.75
CA PRO A 684 -9.91 -60.79 8.05
C PRO A 684 -8.80 -59.75 8.24
N GLN A 685 -7.57 -60.04 7.78
CA GLN A 685 -6.45 -59.09 7.86
C GLN A 685 -6.68 -57.84 7.03
N ARG A 686 -7.23 -57.99 5.82
CA ARG A 686 -7.59 -56.86 4.97
C ARG A 686 -8.70 -56.02 5.57
N ALA A 687 -9.76 -56.65 6.09
CA ALA A 687 -10.85 -55.96 6.76
C ALA A 687 -10.36 -55.19 8.01
N GLU A 688 -9.54 -55.82 8.85
CA GLU A 688 -8.95 -55.19 10.04
C GLU A 688 -8.04 -54.02 9.66
N ALA A 689 -7.16 -54.18 8.67
CA ALA A 689 -6.28 -53.11 8.20
C ALA A 689 -7.05 -51.93 7.60
N LEU A 690 -8.13 -52.20 6.87
CA LEU A 690 -8.99 -51.16 6.30
C LEU A 690 -9.71 -50.35 7.39
N ILE A 691 -10.25 -51.02 8.40
CA ILE A 691 -10.93 -50.39 9.53
C ILE A 691 -9.95 -49.58 10.37
N ARG A 692 -8.77 -50.12 10.67
CA ARG A 692 -7.69 -49.39 11.35
C ARG A 692 -7.19 -48.20 10.55
N GLY A 693 -7.11 -48.32 9.23
CA GLY A 693 -6.72 -47.23 8.34
C GLY A 693 -7.68 -46.04 8.38
N TYR A 694 -8.98 -46.27 8.61
CA TYR A 694 -9.97 -45.20 8.73
C TYR A 694 -10.19 -44.69 10.16
N PHE A 695 -10.12 -45.57 11.16
CA PHE A 695 -10.54 -45.26 12.54
C PHE A 695 -9.39 -45.27 13.55
N GLY A 696 -8.16 -45.57 13.12
CA GLY A 696 -6.98 -45.60 13.99
C GLY A 696 -7.15 -46.64 15.10
N THR A 697 -6.75 -46.30 16.32
CA THR A 697 -6.84 -47.20 17.49
C THR A 697 -8.27 -47.50 17.97
N LEU A 698 -9.29 -46.84 17.41
CA LEU A 698 -10.70 -47.10 17.71
C LEU A 698 -11.32 -48.18 16.82
N GLY A 699 -10.65 -48.54 15.72
CA GLY A 699 -11.01 -49.64 14.82
C GLY A 699 -10.12 -50.85 15.05
#